data_AF-A0A968SI63-F1
#
_entry.id   AF-A0A968SI63-F1
#
_cell.length_a   1.000
_cell.length_b   1.000
_cell.length_c   1.000
_cell.angle_alpha   90.00
_cell.angle_beta   90.00
_cell.angle_gamma   90.00
#
_symmetry.space_group_name_H-M   'P 1'
#
loop_
_entity.id
_entity.type
_entity.pdbx_description
1 polymer ?
#
loop_
_entity_poly.entity_id
_entity_poly.type
_entity_poly.pdbx_seq_one_letter_code
_entity_poly.pdbx_strand_id
1 'polypeptide(L)'
;MPRKWKLAIYFLTGLVIVVALGLLLNFWQSGNNPPPERVSNYSLFRNQNQLTFENYYTGNYPPNLYQPVAHWTGRLILPDVSIRNQQISHLNSQSNPQTNNQVNNQSSLQTNRQTQINEANSNQTNRPLGNQAVFFEVHHADAQHQNLRGQVVNLQWENRAVVNDYRRRTTRDISFTAKTWQSLKSGNIHPDRLNNLPSVDPLESLTGARPEDDLIVSIAPVEVRESPQGNITLVIASEPEQVVGSFYGLVQIIAREKSNPSNSGDHLGRNSGSDRFLVRHFNQGSRRFDGSQEVMVIPQVVVDREGVRRSTNQDMEKSPFNATGWYVYGAKNSQGIFTVQALEPRELLQVPPQVTQSTPSENRNYLEQQLWENPQKNTATSVLLTSPSPAPWQEGDRAIVMHIFGGIGGKKAEPQALGMIVTGHFSYGTAQIIREPLTGELRWRLTYHQVYAHNPDGIISGKVNWAEYMGNLERGWLGSRPVADALIRFPPVTEEYDFGGNKLSVMGEFTTQLQVMMARYRTGNGTGAALVTPATSCVQDSNQALYITIQKITNQVAQNPQIQTWLAANPDHPQTQRFNQLVTLGKALKKELVPLGIIRADWQEQVTEGTGTQRDNSVLGDFFSGITTWRTLLPRPAFDRLAQIFLDQGADLWFLRTNQIGGNDPDILPLAPTAPFS
;
A
#
# COMPACT_ATOMS: atom_id res chain seq x y z
N MET A 1 43.81 -20.05 -0.82
CA MET A 1 42.65 -20.70 -1.46
C MET A 1 43.13 -21.78 -2.42
N PRO A 2 42.70 -23.04 -2.31
CA PRO A 2 43.13 -24.12 -3.20
C PRO A 2 42.76 -23.81 -4.66
N ARG A 3 43.61 -24.17 -5.62
CA ARG A 3 43.42 -23.90 -7.06
C ARG A 3 42.07 -24.41 -7.61
N LYS A 4 41.51 -25.47 -6.99
CA LYS A 4 40.18 -26.02 -7.30
C LYS A 4 39.02 -25.08 -6.93
N TRP A 5 39.14 -24.31 -5.86
CA TRP A 5 38.13 -23.34 -5.43
C TRP A 5 38.10 -22.08 -6.31
N LYS A 6 39.26 -21.65 -6.81
CA LYS A 6 39.33 -20.55 -7.80
C LYS A 6 38.62 -20.94 -9.10
N LEU A 7 38.84 -22.17 -9.58
CA LEU A 7 38.19 -22.68 -10.80
C LEU A 7 36.66 -22.77 -10.64
N ALA A 8 36.18 -23.27 -9.49
CA ALA A 8 34.75 -23.36 -9.21
C ALA A 8 34.09 -21.98 -9.15
N ILE A 9 34.75 -20.99 -8.53
CA ILE A 9 34.28 -19.60 -8.50
C ILE A 9 34.23 -19.04 -9.93
N TYR A 10 35.30 -19.16 -10.72
CA TYR A 10 35.29 -18.67 -12.11
C TYR A 10 34.21 -19.31 -12.97
N PHE A 11 33.93 -20.60 -12.77
CA PHE A 11 32.87 -21.31 -13.47
C PHE A 11 31.48 -20.80 -13.06
N LEU A 12 31.26 -20.57 -11.77
CA LEU A 12 30.01 -19.99 -11.26
C LEU A 12 29.81 -18.56 -11.76
N THR A 13 30.85 -17.72 -11.73
CA THR A 13 30.77 -16.35 -12.25
C THR A 13 30.53 -16.33 -13.75
N GLY A 14 31.17 -17.23 -14.51
CA GLY A 14 30.93 -17.41 -15.94
C GLY A 14 29.49 -17.81 -16.25
N LEU A 15 28.93 -18.76 -15.48
CA LEU A 15 27.54 -19.19 -15.63
C LEU A 15 26.56 -18.04 -15.33
N VAL A 16 26.81 -17.27 -14.27
CA VAL A 16 25.99 -16.09 -13.93
C VAL A 16 26.04 -15.03 -15.02
N ILE A 17 27.21 -14.78 -15.61
CA ILE A 17 27.37 -13.84 -16.73
C ILE A 17 26.61 -14.33 -17.97
N VAL A 18 26.66 -15.62 -18.29
CA VAL A 18 25.93 -16.20 -19.43
C VAL A 18 24.41 -16.13 -19.22
N VAL A 19 23.93 -16.39 -17.99
CA VAL A 19 22.51 -16.24 -17.65
C VAL A 19 22.06 -14.78 -17.72
N ALA A 20 22.87 -13.85 -17.20
CA ALA A 20 22.59 -12.42 -17.28
C ALA A 20 22.57 -11.91 -18.74
N LEU A 21 23.49 -12.38 -19.57
CA LEU A 21 23.51 -12.10 -21.02
C LEU A 21 22.32 -12.72 -21.74
N GLY A 22 21.90 -13.93 -21.36
CA GLY A 22 20.70 -14.57 -21.89
C GLY A 22 19.41 -13.82 -21.53
N LEU A 23 19.32 -13.30 -20.30
CA LEU A 23 18.23 -12.42 -19.86
C LEU A 23 18.22 -11.10 -20.62
N LEU A 24 19.40 -10.48 -20.81
CA LEU A 24 19.55 -9.27 -21.62
C LEU A 24 19.17 -9.50 -23.09
N LEU A 25 19.57 -10.62 -23.68
CA LEU A 25 19.26 -10.98 -25.07
C LEU A 25 17.77 -11.30 -25.28
N ASN A 26 17.14 -12.03 -24.36
CA ASN A 26 15.71 -12.33 -24.43
C ASN A 26 14.86 -11.06 -24.19
N PHE A 27 15.32 -10.17 -23.32
CA PHE A 27 14.76 -8.83 -23.15
C PHE A 27 14.92 -7.96 -24.40
N TRP A 28 16.07 -8.05 -25.10
CA TRP A 28 16.30 -7.33 -26.35
C TRP A 28 15.46 -7.86 -27.51
N GLN A 29 15.29 -9.19 -27.61
CA GLN A 29 14.47 -9.82 -28.65
C GLN A 29 12.96 -9.63 -28.43
N SER A 30 12.50 -9.56 -27.17
CA SER A 30 11.10 -9.24 -26.84
C SER A 30 10.73 -7.76 -27.07
N GLY A 31 11.71 -6.89 -27.32
CA GLY A 31 11.47 -5.48 -27.68
C GLY A 31 10.90 -5.27 -29.09
N ASN A 32 10.96 -6.28 -29.98
CA ASN A 32 10.61 -6.11 -31.40
C ASN A 32 9.21 -6.62 -31.80
N ASN A 33 8.50 -7.33 -30.92
CA ASN A 33 7.11 -7.72 -31.15
C ASN A 33 6.24 -7.20 -29.99
N PRO A 34 5.17 -6.43 -30.25
CA PRO A 34 4.26 -6.03 -29.19
C PRO A 34 3.65 -7.29 -28.55
N PRO A 35 3.60 -7.39 -27.21
CA PRO A 35 2.94 -8.50 -26.56
C PRO A 35 1.49 -8.60 -27.03
N PRO A 36 0.91 -9.81 -27.12
CA PRO A 36 -0.49 -9.96 -27.47
C PRO A 36 -1.34 -9.18 -26.47
N GLU A 37 -2.41 -8.57 -26.98
CA GLU A 37 -3.37 -7.86 -26.13
C GLU A 37 -3.96 -8.82 -25.09
N ARG A 38 -3.96 -8.41 -23.82
CA ARG A 38 -4.48 -9.22 -22.71
C ARG A 38 -5.48 -8.44 -21.90
N VAL A 39 -6.56 -9.11 -21.51
CA VAL A 39 -7.55 -8.59 -20.56
C VAL A 39 -6.90 -8.49 -19.17
N SER A 40 -7.15 -7.38 -18.47
CA SER A 40 -6.69 -7.18 -17.09
C SER A 40 -7.53 -8.01 -16.11
N ASN A 41 -6.94 -8.43 -14.99
CA ASN A 41 -7.69 -9.09 -13.93
C ASN A 41 -8.75 -8.14 -13.34
N TYR A 42 -8.39 -6.86 -13.17
CA TYR A 42 -9.32 -5.79 -12.78
C TYR A 42 -10.61 -5.80 -13.62
N SER A 43 -10.50 -5.83 -14.95
CA SER A 43 -11.67 -5.88 -15.83
C SER A 43 -12.48 -7.18 -15.72
N LEU A 44 -11.84 -8.30 -15.37
CA LEU A 44 -12.55 -9.56 -15.14
C LEU A 44 -13.36 -9.51 -13.84
N PHE A 45 -12.77 -8.98 -12.77
CA PHE A 45 -13.41 -8.88 -11.45
C PHE A 45 -14.57 -7.90 -11.44
N ARG A 46 -14.38 -6.72 -12.04
CA ARG A 46 -15.39 -5.64 -12.04
C ARG A 46 -16.75 -6.11 -12.54
N ASN A 47 -16.79 -6.98 -13.54
CA ASN A 47 -18.03 -7.43 -14.17
C ASN A 47 -18.90 -8.34 -13.26
N GLN A 48 -18.44 -8.65 -12.05
CA GLN A 48 -19.19 -9.44 -11.07
C GLN A 48 -19.76 -8.64 -9.90
N ASN A 49 -19.49 -7.34 -9.80
CA ASN A 49 -19.88 -6.60 -8.61
C ASN A 49 -21.40 -6.62 -8.42
N GLN A 50 -21.85 -7.23 -7.32
CA GLN A 50 -23.26 -7.36 -6.96
C GLN A 50 -23.79 -6.14 -6.20
N LEU A 51 -22.92 -5.15 -5.92
CA LEU A 51 -23.25 -3.92 -5.23
C LEU A 51 -23.23 -2.72 -6.18
N THR A 52 -24.26 -1.89 -6.11
CA THR A 52 -24.28 -0.53 -6.67
C THR A 52 -23.71 0.45 -5.65
N PHE A 53 -23.34 1.66 -6.07
CA PHE A 53 -22.83 2.68 -5.15
C PHE A 53 -23.87 3.09 -4.08
N GLU A 54 -25.15 3.14 -4.44
CA GLU A 54 -26.24 3.42 -3.50
C GLU A 54 -26.30 2.44 -2.32
N ASN A 55 -25.93 1.17 -2.52
CA ASN A 55 -25.97 0.14 -1.49
C ASN A 55 -25.07 0.47 -0.28
N TYR A 56 -24.01 1.25 -0.48
CA TYR A 56 -23.07 1.59 0.58
C TYR A 56 -23.65 2.56 1.61
N TYR A 57 -24.69 3.33 1.26
CA TYR A 57 -25.27 4.36 2.14
C TYR A 57 -26.78 4.26 2.37
N THR A 58 -27.47 3.28 1.79
CA THR A 58 -28.93 3.11 1.95
C THR A 58 -29.32 2.02 2.95
N GLY A 59 -28.37 1.20 3.43
CA GLY A 59 -28.64 0.11 4.37
C GLY A 59 -28.83 0.55 5.83
N ASN A 60 -29.72 -0.16 6.54
CA ASN A 60 -29.83 -0.13 8.01
C ASN A 60 -28.93 -1.21 8.64
N TYR A 61 -28.03 -0.78 9.52
CA TYR A 61 -27.00 -1.62 10.15
C TYR A 61 -27.15 -1.53 11.67
N PRO A 62 -27.68 -2.57 12.34
CA PRO A 62 -27.77 -2.59 13.79
C PRO A 62 -26.37 -2.45 14.44
N PRO A 63 -26.11 -1.44 15.29
CA PRO A 63 -24.78 -1.20 15.85
C PRO A 63 -24.21 -2.35 16.69
N ASN A 64 -25.08 -3.21 17.20
CA ASN A 64 -24.70 -4.42 17.95
C ASN A 64 -24.23 -5.57 17.04
N LEU A 65 -24.45 -5.49 15.72
CA LEU A 65 -24.07 -6.51 14.73
C LEU A 65 -23.00 -6.00 13.76
N TYR A 66 -23.05 -4.69 13.45
CA TYR A 66 -22.21 -4.07 12.46
C TYR A 66 -21.59 -2.78 12.98
N GLN A 67 -20.39 -2.49 12.51
CA GLN A 67 -19.67 -1.24 12.75
C GLN A 67 -19.29 -0.60 11.41
N PRO A 68 -19.29 0.74 11.31
CA PRO A 68 -18.72 1.40 10.15
C PRO A 68 -17.21 1.11 10.07
N VAL A 69 -16.67 0.99 8.86
CA VAL A 69 -15.23 0.71 8.65
C VAL A 69 -14.34 1.83 9.20
N ALA A 70 -14.79 3.09 9.10
CA ALA A 70 -14.14 4.25 9.69
C ALA A 70 -15.17 5.36 9.92
N HIS A 71 -14.80 6.41 10.68
CA HIS A 71 -15.67 7.57 10.94
C HIS A 71 -16.11 8.26 9.65
N TRP A 72 -15.21 8.34 8.66
CA TRP A 72 -15.54 8.81 7.33
C TRP A 72 -15.09 7.76 6.32
N THR A 73 -16.03 7.30 5.50
CA THR A 73 -15.78 6.35 4.42
C THR A 73 -16.56 6.80 3.20
N GLY A 74 -15.97 6.69 2.02
CA GLY A 74 -16.62 7.13 0.81
C GLY A 74 -15.80 6.83 -0.42
N ARG A 75 -16.39 7.17 -1.57
CA ARG A 75 -15.80 6.93 -2.88
C ARG A 75 -15.12 8.18 -3.39
N LEU A 76 -13.89 8.05 -3.87
CA LEU A 76 -13.21 9.14 -4.56
C LEU A 76 -13.69 9.19 -6.01
N ILE A 77 -13.99 10.40 -6.48
CA ILE A 77 -14.49 10.66 -7.83
C ILE A 77 -13.59 11.73 -8.47
N LEU A 78 -12.99 11.41 -9.61
CA LEU A 78 -12.16 12.37 -10.34
C LEU A 78 -13.07 13.34 -11.10
N PRO A 79 -12.96 14.67 -10.88
CA PRO A 79 -13.77 15.62 -11.62
C PRO A 79 -13.47 15.59 -13.12
N ASP A 80 -14.49 15.83 -13.94
CA ASP A 80 -14.32 15.92 -15.40
C ASP A 80 -13.30 17.01 -15.79
N VAL A 81 -12.67 16.81 -16.95
CA VAL A 81 -11.67 17.76 -17.49
C VAL A 81 -12.22 19.18 -17.59
N SER A 82 -13.50 19.35 -17.96
CA SER A 82 -14.15 20.67 -18.06
C SER A 82 -14.25 21.38 -16.70
N ILE A 83 -14.65 20.67 -15.65
CA ILE A 83 -14.74 21.18 -14.28
C ILE A 83 -13.35 21.53 -13.75
N ARG A 84 -12.34 20.69 -14.04
CA ARG A 84 -10.94 20.97 -13.67
C ARG A 84 -10.40 22.22 -14.37
N ASN A 85 -10.73 22.39 -15.65
CA ASN A 85 -10.38 23.59 -16.42
C ASN A 85 -11.10 24.85 -15.92
N GLN A 86 -12.33 24.74 -15.42
CA GLN A 86 -13.05 25.85 -14.78
C GLN A 86 -12.45 26.23 -13.42
N GLN A 87 -12.03 25.24 -12.62
CA GLN A 87 -11.26 25.50 -11.40
C GLN A 87 -9.94 26.24 -11.71
N ILE A 88 -9.32 26.02 -12.88
CA ILE A 88 -8.14 26.76 -13.37
C ILE A 88 -8.52 28.20 -13.77
N SER A 89 -9.64 28.42 -14.48
CA SER A 89 -10.03 29.76 -14.96
C SER A 89 -10.55 30.68 -13.84
N HIS A 90 -11.25 30.16 -12.84
CA HIS A 90 -11.67 30.92 -11.66
C HIS A 90 -10.48 31.44 -10.82
N LEU A 91 -9.37 30.70 -10.79
CA LEU A 91 -8.13 31.12 -10.12
C LEU A 91 -7.45 32.30 -10.82
N ASN A 92 -7.44 32.30 -12.16
CA ASN A 92 -6.84 33.38 -12.94
C ASN A 92 -7.63 34.70 -12.89
N SER A 93 -8.91 34.65 -12.54
CA SER A 93 -9.77 35.84 -12.39
C SER A 93 -9.74 36.45 -10.99
N GLN A 94 -9.31 35.71 -9.96
CA GLN A 94 -9.18 36.21 -8.58
C GLN A 94 -7.77 36.75 -8.25
N SER A 95 -6.76 36.44 -9.05
CA SER A 95 -5.37 36.89 -8.84
C SER A 95 -5.01 38.23 -9.51
N ASN A 96 -5.96 38.94 -10.13
CA ASN A 96 -5.66 40.16 -10.88
C ASN A 96 -6.56 41.36 -10.53
N PRO A 97 -6.23 42.14 -9.47
CA PRO A 97 -6.73 43.50 -9.31
C PRO A 97 -5.72 44.50 -9.86
N GLN A 98 -6.14 45.19 -10.93
CA GLN A 98 -5.60 46.47 -11.44
C GLN A 98 -4.25 46.47 -12.16
N THR A 99 -4.28 46.70 -13.47
CA THR A 99 -3.83 47.97 -14.11
C THR A 99 -4.01 47.85 -15.62
N ASN A 100 -4.99 48.55 -16.18
CA ASN A 100 -5.04 48.85 -17.60
C ASN A 100 -5.14 50.37 -17.74
N ASN A 101 -3.98 51.01 -17.91
CA ASN A 101 -3.89 52.33 -18.53
C ASN A 101 -3.20 52.17 -19.88
N GLN A 102 -3.89 52.73 -20.87
CA GLN A 102 -3.57 52.95 -22.28
C GLN A 102 -2.10 53.23 -22.59
N VAL A 103 -1.58 52.66 -23.69
CA VAL A 103 -0.87 53.42 -24.75
C VAL A 103 -1.05 52.70 -26.10
N ASN A 104 -1.53 53.46 -27.10
CA ASN A 104 -1.52 53.16 -28.53
C ASN A 104 -0.11 53.28 -29.13
N ASN A 105 0.29 52.41 -30.07
CA ASN A 105 0.51 52.79 -31.48
C ASN A 105 1.06 51.66 -32.37
N GLN A 106 0.75 51.80 -33.66
CA GLN A 106 0.91 50.91 -34.81
C GLN A 106 2.37 50.65 -35.22
N SER A 107 2.68 49.46 -35.80
CA SER A 107 2.80 49.23 -37.26
C SER A 107 3.64 47.99 -37.64
N SER A 108 3.17 47.31 -38.71
CA SER A 108 3.88 46.48 -39.70
C SER A 108 4.53 45.13 -39.34
N LEU A 109 3.80 44.07 -39.72
CA LEU A 109 4.15 42.95 -40.64
C LEU A 109 5.54 42.29 -40.58
N GLN A 110 5.47 40.94 -40.61
CA GLN A 110 6.55 39.93 -40.67
C GLN A 110 7.12 39.60 -39.28
N THR A 111 6.61 38.60 -38.55
CA THR A 111 7.02 37.19 -38.71
C THR A 111 6.01 36.27 -38.00
N ASN A 112 4.85 36.03 -38.62
CA ASN A 112 3.81 35.12 -38.11
C ASN A 112 4.14 33.66 -38.49
N ARG A 113 4.90 32.97 -37.64
CA ARG A 113 4.83 31.49 -37.46
C ARG A 113 5.74 30.95 -36.35
N GLN A 114 6.74 31.71 -35.88
CA GLN A 114 7.63 31.27 -34.80
C GLN A 114 7.13 31.69 -33.39
N THR A 115 6.32 32.75 -33.28
CA THR A 115 5.83 33.27 -31.99
C THR A 115 4.63 32.48 -31.44
N GLN A 116 3.80 31.89 -32.31
CA GLN A 116 2.68 31.03 -31.87
C GLN A 116 3.12 29.66 -31.34
N ILE A 117 4.34 29.20 -31.65
CA ILE A 117 4.92 27.97 -31.09
C ILE A 117 5.65 28.28 -29.76
N ASN A 118 6.15 29.51 -29.58
CA ASN A 118 6.80 29.92 -28.35
C ASN A 118 5.82 30.43 -27.27
N GLU A 119 4.66 31.00 -27.65
CA GLU A 119 3.59 31.37 -26.70
C GLU A 119 2.76 30.16 -26.22
N ALA A 120 2.73 29.06 -26.99
CA ALA A 120 2.15 27.79 -26.54
C ALA A 120 3.05 27.06 -25.50
N ASN A 121 4.34 27.39 -25.44
CA ASN A 121 5.31 26.82 -24.50
C ASN A 121 5.59 27.72 -23.28
N SER A 122 5.06 28.95 -23.23
CA SER A 122 5.24 29.87 -22.10
C SER A 122 4.02 30.00 -21.18
N ASN A 123 2.87 29.42 -21.55
CA ASN A 123 1.71 29.30 -20.68
C ASN A 123 1.69 27.92 -19.99
N GLN A 124 2.77 27.57 -19.27
CA GLN A 124 2.65 26.64 -18.15
C GLN A 124 1.80 27.33 -17.08
N THR A 125 0.48 27.19 -17.17
CA THR A 125 -0.44 27.57 -16.11
C THR A 125 -0.22 26.63 -14.93
N ASN A 126 0.79 26.92 -14.11
CA ASN A 126 0.98 26.30 -12.80
C ASN A 126 -0.30 26.55 -11.99
N ARG A 127 -1.14 25.53 -11.88
CA ARG A 127 -2.36 25.57 -11.08
C ARG A 127 -1.93 25.81 -9.63
N PRO A 128 -2.37 26.90 -8.97
CA PRO A 128 -2.02 27.15 -7.57
C PRO A 128 -2.37 25.92 -6.73
N LEU A 129 -1.38 25.38 -6.02
CA LEU A 129 -1.55 24.17 -5.20
C LEU A 129 -2.78 24.28 -4.28
N GLY A 130 -3.16 25.47 -3.79
CA GLY A 130 -4.25 25.64 -2.82
C GLY A 130 -5.66 25.17 -3.23
N ASN A 131 -5.99 25.05 -4.52
CA ASN A 131 -7.40 24.94 -4.98
C ASN A 131 -7.72 23.68 -5.81
N GLN A 132 -6.88 22.66 -5.77
CA GLN A 132 -7.17 21.38 -6.42
C GLN A 132 -8.01 20.50 -5.48
N ALA A 133 -9.19 20.09 -5.95
CA ALA A 133 -10.10 19.24 -5.21
C ALA A 133 -10.56 18.08 -6.08
N VAL A 134 -10.76 16.93 -5.45
CA VAL A 134 -11.53 15.82 -6.02
C VAL A 134 -12.90 15.77 -5.36
N PHE A 135 -13.81 14.96 -5.89
CA PHE A 135 -15.09 14.73 -5.26
C PHE A 135 -15.05 13.51 -4.35
N PHE A 136 -15.85 13.56 -3.28
CA PHE A 136 -16.00 12.47 -2.32
C PHE A 136 -17.49 12.19 -2.12
N GLU A 137 -17.95 11.00 -2.54
CA GLU A 137 -19.29 10.52 -2.25
C GLU A 137 -19.29 9.90 -0.85
N VAL A 138 -20.01 10.53 0.08
CA VAL A 138 -20.00 10.17 1.50
C VAL A 138 -20.84 8.90 1.70
N HIS A 139 -20.21 7.77 2.01
CA HIS A 139 -20.91 6.53 2.35
C HIS A 139 -21.25 6.45 3.85
N HIS A 140 -20.31 6.92 4.66
CA HIS A 140 -20.44 7.10 6.11
C HIS A 140 -19.70 8.38 6.53
N ALA A 141 -20.25 9.08 7.51
CA ALA A 141 -19.69 10.27 8.14
C ALA A 141 -19.76 10.11 9.66
N ASP A 142 -19.09 10.98 10.42
CA ASP A 142 -19.19 10.95 11.88
C ASP A 142 -20.59 11.31 12.37
N ALA A 143 -20.82 11.19 13.69
CA ALA A 143 -22.13 11.43 14.29
C ALA A 143 -22.69 12.84 14.05
N GLN A 144 -21.83 13.85 13.85
CA GLN A 144 -22.25 15.24 13.67
C GLN A 144 -22.65 15.55 12.22
N HIS A 145 -22.16 14.75 11.26
CA HIS A 145 -22.32 15.02 9.82
C HIS A 145 -23.08 13.92 9.08
N GLN A 146 -23.90 13.13 9.77
CA GLN A 146 -24.71 12.06 9.16
C GLN A 146 -25.62 12.55 8.03
N ASN A 147 -26.01 13.83 8.05
CA ASN A 147 -26.80 14.47 6.98
C ASN A 147 -26.09 14.50 5.63
N LEU A 148 -24.76 14.38 5.59
CA LEU A 148 -23.98 14.33 4.34
C LEU A 148 -23.96 12.96 3.68
N ARG A 149 -24.45 11.91 4.36
CA ARG A 149 -24.49 10.55 3.81
C ARG A 149 -25.28 10.51 2.49
N GLY A 150 -24.66 9.92 1.45
CA GLY A 150 -25.18 9.86 0.08
C GLY A 150 -24.94 11.13 -0.75
N GLN A 151 -24.32 12.17 -0.18
CA GLN A 151 -23.99 13.39 -0.92
C GLN A 151 -22.57 13.30 -1.51
N VAL A 152 -22.38 14.01 -2.62
CA VAL A 152 -21.07 14.24 -3.23
C VAL A 152 -20.57 15.62 -2.82
N VAL A 153 -19.43 15.66 -2.13
CA VAL A 153 -18.83 16.90 -1.59
C VAL A 153 -17.40 17.08 -2.12
N ASN A 154 -16.84 18.28 -1.96
CA ASN A 154 -15.43 18.50 -2.32
C ASN A 154 -14.51 17.88 -1.27
N LEU A 155 -13.37 17.34 -1.71
CA LEU A 155 -12.28 16.89 -0.85
C LEU A 155 -10.99 17.57 -1.28
N GLN A 156 -10.30 18.21 -0.34
CA GLN A 156 -9.06 18.93 -0.60
C GLN A 156 -8.03 18.76 0.52
N TRP A 157 -6.79 19.11 0.21
CA TRP A 157 -5.70 19.14 1.18
C TRP A 157 -5.78 20.33 2.13
N GLU A 158 -5.34 20.12 3.37
CA GLU A 158 -5.09 21.18 4.33
C GLU A 158 -3.95 22.10 3.84
N ASN A 159 -4.15 23.42 3.91
CA ASN A 159 -3.14 24.40 3.55
C ASN A 159 -2.14 24.63 4.71
N ARG A 160 -1.21 23.71 4.89
CA ARG A 160 -0.13 23.77 5.89
C ARG A 160 1.22 23.46 5.26
N ALA A 161 2.30 23.99 5.84
CA ALA A 161 3.65 23.87 5.29
C ALA A 161 4.07 22.42 4.96
N VAL A 162 3.82 21.47 5.87
CA VAL A 162 4.17 20.05 5.69
C VAL A 162 3.39 19.38 4.56
N VAL A 163 2.09 19.65 4.45
CA VAL A 163 1.23 19.09 3.38
C VAL A 163 1.58 19.71 2.04
N ASN A 164 1.80 21.03 2.01
CA ASN A 164 2.24 21.72 0.81
C ASN A 164 3.62 21.23 0.34
N ASP A 165 4.52 20.88 1.26
CA ASP A 165 5.81 20.26 0.91
C ASP A 165 5.65 18.89 0.26
N TYR A 166 4.86 18.02 0.88
CA TYR A 166 4.50 16.73 0.29
C TYR A 166 3.96 16.91 -1.13
N ARG A 167 2.98 17.81 -1.30
CA ARG A 167 2.35 18.09 -2.60
C ARG A 167 3.35 18.64 -3.61
N ARG A 168 4.22 19.58 -3.24
CA ARG A 168 5.26 20.09 -4.15
C ARG A 168 6.19 18.98 -4.66
N ARG A 169 6.61 18.06 -3.78
CA ARG A 169 7.52 16.95 -4.14
C ARG A 169 6.88 15.87 -5.02
N THR A 170 5.55 15.88 -5.14
CA THR A 170 4.77 14.79 -5.74
C THR A 170 3.87 15.23 -6.88
N THR A 171 3.48 16.50 -6.94
CA THR A 171 2.70 17.06 -8.04
C THR A 171 3.55 17.11 -9.31
N ARG A 172 2.99 16.64 -10.44
CA ARG A 172 3.71 16.59 -11.71
C ARG A 172 2.77 16.50 -12.89
N ASP A 173 3.28 16.81 -14.07
CA ASP A 173 2.60 16.54 -15.31
C ASP A 173 2.66 15.04 -15.63
N ILE A 174 1.60 14.52 -16.23
CA ILE A 174 1.53 13.12 -16.65
C ILE A 174 1.40 13.06 -18.17
N SER A 175 2.32 12.35 -18.81
CA SER A 175 2.31 12.08 -20.25
C SER A 175 2.77 10.66 -20.50
N PHE A 176 1.91 9.85 -21.12
CA PHE A 176 2.20 8.44 -21.37
C PHE A 176 3.31 8.27 -22.40
N THR A 177 4.25 7.39 -22.06
CA THR A 177 5.32 6.97 -22.97
C THR A 177 4.90 5.77 -23.82
N ALA A 178 5.66 5.44 -24.86
CA ALA A 178 5.44 4.22 -25.64
C ALA A 178 5.46 2.94 -24.77
N LYS A 179 6.32 2.90 -23.74
CA LYS A 179 6.38 1.79 -22.78
C LYS A 179 5.11 1.68 -21.94
N THR A 180 4.53 2.81 -21.54
CA THR A 180 3.26 2.86 -20.81
C THR A 180 2.14 2.26 -21.65
N TRP A 181 2.02 2.66 -22.92
CA TRP A 181 1.04 2.10 -23.84
C TRP A 181 1.24 0.60 -24.10
N GLN A 182 2.48 0.13 -24.19
CA GLN A 182 2.78 -1.29 -24.34
C GLN A 182 2.38 -2.09 -23.09
N SER A 183 2.66 -1.55 -21.90
CA SER A 183 2.26 -2.17 -20.62
C SER A 183 0.74 -2.23 -20.50
N LEU A 184 0.02 -1.17 -20.85
CA LEU A 184 -1.44 -1.15 -20.86
C LEU A 184 -2.01 -2.24 -21.79
N LYS A 185 -1.47 -2.38 -23.01
CA LYS A 185 -1.86 -3.46 -23.94
C LYS A 185 -1.61 -4.86 -23.39
N SER A 186 -0.60 -5.02 -22.53
CA SER A 186 -0.31 -6.30 -21.85
C SER A 186 -1.26 -6.61 -20.66
N GLY A 187 -2.28 -5.77 -20.45
CA GLY A 187 -3.34 -5.94 -19.46
C GLY A 187 -3.01 -5.37 -18.08
N ASN A 188 -1.99 -4.51 -17.95
CA ASN A 188 -1.74 -3.78 -16.71
C ASN A 188 -2.63 -2.53 -16.65
N ILE A 189 -3.09 -2.19 -15.45
CA ILE A 189 -3.87 -0.97 -15.21
C ILE A 189 -2.94 0.23 -15.04
N HIS A 190 -3.28 1.35 -15.67
CA HIS A 190 -2.54 2.62 -15.66
C HIS A 190 -3.52 3.79 -15.45
N PRO A 191 -3.05 4.96 -14.96
CA PRO A 191 -3.88 6.15 -14.74
C PRO A 191 -4.18 6.89 -16.05
N ASP A 192 -4.84 6.23 -16.99
CA ASP A 192 -5.13 6.74 -18.34
C ASP A 192 -6.02 7.99 -18.34
N ARG A 193 -6.94 8.09 -17.37
CA ARG A 193 -7.75 9.29 -17.06
C ARG A 193 -6.93 10.52 -16.70
N LEU A 194 -5.65 10.32 -16.35
CA LEU A 194 -4.71 11.38 -15.99
C LEU A 194 -3.68 11.66 -17.09
N ASN A 195 -3.72 10.94 -18.21
CA ASN A 195 -2.81 11.15 -19.31
C ASN A 195 -2.97 12.55 -19.94
N ASN A 196 -1.85 13.19 -20.24
CA ASN A 196 -1.73 14.56 -20.76
C ASN A 196 -2.25 15.65 -19.81
N LEU A 197 -2.39 15.34 -18.52
CA LEU A 197 -2.80 16.34 -17.55
C LEU A 197 -1.59 17.00 -16.88
N PRO A 198 -1.56 18.33 -16.80
CA PRO A 198 -0.53 19.04 -16.05
C PRO A 198 -0.85 19.05 -14.55
N SER A 199 0.19 19.18 -13.73
CA SER A 199 0.10 19.47 -12.30
C SER A 199 -0.84 18.54 -11.52
N VAL A 200 -0.81 17.24 -11.84
CA VAL A 200 -1.58 16.20 -11.14
C VAL A 200 -1.01 16.01 -9.74
N ASP A 201 -1.81 16.29 -8.72
CA ASP A 201 -1.38 16.14 -7.33
C ASP A 201 -1.62 14.73 -6.76
N PRO A 202 -1.16 14.44 -5.52
CA PRO A 202 -1.33 13.13 -4.93
C PRO A 202 -2.77 12.65 -4.77
N LEU A 203 -3.73 13.56 -4.58
CA LEU A 203 -5.13 13.20 -4.40
C LEU A 203 -5.79 12.91 -5.75
N GLU A 204 -5.48 13.71 -6.77
CA GLU A 204 -5.87 13.42 -8.16
C GLU A 204 -5.25 12.10 -8.66
N SER A 205 -3.96 11.87 -8.38
CA SER A 205 -3.28 10.62 -8.76
C SER A 205 -3.82 9.38 -8.08
N LEU A 206 -4.29 9.49 -6.82
CA LEU A 206 -4.94 8.38 -6.13
C LEU A 206 -6.32 8.11 -6.72
N THR A 207 -7.08 9.17 -6.97
CA THR A 207 -8.45 9.08 -7.48
C THR A 207 -8.52 8.56 -8.91
N GLY A 208 -7.62 9.04 -9.78
CA GLY A 208 -7.54 8.61 -11.19
C GLY A 208 -6.62 7.41 -11.44
N ALA A 209 -6.25 6.65 -10.40
CA ALA A 209 -5.33 5.52 -10.52
C ALA A 209 -5.92 4.31 -11.28
N ARG A 210 -7.26 4.23 -11.33
CA ARG A 210 -8.02 3.18 -12.04
C ARG A 210 -8.87 3.78 -13.16
N PRO A 211 -9.31 2.95 -14.13
CA PRO A 211 -10.17 3.39 -15.23
C PRO A 211 -11.54 3.91 -14.78
N GLU A 212 -12.02 3.54 -13.59
CA GLU A 212 -13.34 3.93 -13.06
C GLU A 212 -13.24 4.51 -11.65
N ASP A 213 -14.23 5.32 -11.25
CA ASP A 213 -14.38 5.82 -9.89
C ASP A 213 -14.95 4.73 -8.96
N ASP A 214 -14.12 3.74 -8.63
CA ASP A 214 -14.49 2.60 -7.77
C ASP A 214 -13.66 2.50 -6.48
N LEU A 215 -12.80 3.49 -6.24
CA LEU A 215 -11.91 3.51 -5.09
C LEU A 215 -12.65 4.01 -3.84
N ILE A 216 -12.84 3.09 -2.88
CA ILE A 216 -13.38 3.42 -1.57
C ILE A 216 -12.22 3.70 -0.61
N VAL A 217 -12.33 4.79 0.13
CA VAL A 217 -11.31 5.23 1.08
C VAL A 217 -11.92 5.60 2.41
N SER A 218 -11.13 5.44 3.47
CA SER A 218 -11.31 6.14 4.72
C SER A 218 -10.48 7.42 4.74
N ILE A 219 -11.01 8.48 5.36
CA ILE A 219 -10.32 9.77 5.52
C ILE A 219 -10.32 10.18 6.99
N ALA A 220 -9.14 10.57 7.51
CA ALA A 220 -8.99 11.11 8.85
C ALA A 220 -7.64 11.83 9.03
N PRO A 221 -7.58 12.86 9.90
CA PRO A 221 -8.71 13.64 10.43
C PRO A 221 -9.37 14.47 9.32
N VAL A 222 -10.63 14.87 9.54
CA VAL A 222 -11.43 15.66 8.59
C VAL A 222 -11.90 16.95 9.26
N GLU A 223 -11.61 18.08 8.63
CA GLU A 223 -12.28 19.35 8.93
C GLU A 223 -13.37 19.59 7.88
N VAL A 224 -14.59 19.87 8.32
CA VAL A 224 -15.73 20.17 7.45
C VAL A 224 -15.87 21.69 7.33
N ARG A 225 -15.79 22.21 6.11
CA ARG A 225 -15.99 23.63 5.79
C ARG A 225 -17.22 23.81 4.92
N GLU A 226 -18.05 24.77 5.25
CA GLU A 226 -19.22 25.15 4.47
C GLU A 226 -18.99 26.56 3.89
N SER A 227 -19.19 26.72 2.59
CA SER A 227 -19.14 28.04 1.94
C SER A 227 -20.43 28.83 2.23
N PRO A 228 -20.42 30.17 2.08
CA PRO A 228 -21.65 30.98 2.20
C PRO A 228 -22.78 30.57 1.24
N GLN A 229 -22.47 29.81 0.19
CA GLN A 229 -23.42 29.29 -0.80
C GLN A 229 -23.91 27.86 -0.46
N GLY A 230 -23.51 27.30 0.69
CA GLY A 230 -23.88 25.97 1.14
C GLY A 230 -23.04 24.83 0.55
N ASN A 231 -21.93 25.13 -0.15
CA ASN A 231 -21.04 24.10 -0.68
C ASN A 231 -20.18 23.52 0.44
N ILE A 232 -20.21 22.20 0.59
CA ILE A 232 -19.41 21.49 1.59
C ILE A 232 -18.06 21.07 1.01
N THR A 233 -17.01 21.30 1.78
CA THR A 233 -15.65 20.88 1.51
C THR A 233 -15.04 20.18 2.72
N LEU A 234 -14.62 18.94 2.52
CA LEU A 234 -13.84 18.16 3.47
C LEU A 234 -12.35 18.49 3.28
N VAL A 235 -11.66 18.77 4.38
CA VAL A 235 -10.23 19.13 4.37
C VAL A 235 -9.44 18.09 5.14
N ILE A 236 -8.43 17.51 4.49
CA ILE A 236 -7.61 16.43 5.04
C ILE A 236 -6.12 16.79 5.10
N ALA A 237 -5.46 16.33 6.15
CA ALA A 237 -4.03 16.54 6.38
C ALA A 237 -3.15 15.34 6.01
N SER A 238 -3.77 14.20 5.67
CA SER A 238 -3.09 12.95 5.42
C SER A 238 -3.71 12.22 4.23
N GLU A 239 -2.90 11.47 3.50
CA GLU A 239 -3.37 10.69 2.35
C GLU A 239 -4.48 9.70 2.76
N PRO A 240 -5.59 9.62 2.00
CA PRO A 240 -6.65 8.65 2.23
C PRO A 240 -6.14 7.21 2.27
N GLU A 241 -6.75 6.38 3.11
CA GLU A 241 -6.47 4.95 3.16
C GLU A 241 -7.50 4.20 2.32
N GLN A 242 -7.04 3.33 1.41
CA GLN A 242 -7.91 2.47 0.62
C GLN A 242 -8.53 1.39 1.53
N VAL A 243 -9.85 1.27 1.51
CA VAL A 243 -10.62 0.34 2.33
C VAL A 243 -11.64 -0.43 1.48
N VAL A 244 -12.27 -1.43 2.10
CA VAL A 244 -13.27 -2.30 1.46
C VAL A 244 -14.58 -2.28 2.25
N GLY A 245 -15.71 -2.20 1.56
CA GLY A 245 -17.01 -2.08 2.21
C GLY A 245 -17.25 -0.70 2.84
N SER A 246 -18.40 -0.55 3.48
CA SER A 246 -18.67 0.60 4.37
C SER A 246 -18.99 0.17 5.80
N PHE A 247 -19.35 -1.10 5.98
CA PHE A 247 -19.60 -1.71 7.28
C PHE A 247 -18.89 -3.05 7.38
N TYR A 248 -18.62 -3.48 8.60
CA TYR A 248 -18.14 -4.81 8.91
C TYR A 248 -18.90 -5.41 10.09
N GLY A 249 -18.97 -6.74 10.14
CA GLY A 249 -19.55 -7.51 11.25
C GLY A 249 -18.64 -8.69 11.63
N LEU A 250 -18.84 -9.29 12.80
CA LEU A 250 -18.11 -10.48 13.24
C LEU A 250 -19.05 -11.68 13.28
N VAL A 251 -18.78 -12.69 12.45
CA VAL A 251 -19.69 -13.81 12.23
C VAL A 251 -18.99 -15.17 12.25
N GLN A 252 -19.77 -16.19 12.58
CA GLN A 252 -19.47 -17.59 12.30
C GLN A 252 -20.36 -18.07 11.16
N ILE A 253 -19.78 -18.75 10.17
CA ILE A 253 -20.52 -19.31 9.03
C ILE A 253 -21.10 -20.67 9.47
N ILE A 254 -22.42 -20.79 9.51
CA ILE A 254 -23.09 -22.02 9.98
C ILE A 254 -23.21 -23.03 8.84
N ALA A 255 -23.78 -22.59 7.72
CA ALA A 255 -24.08 -23.48 6.59
C ALA A 255 -24.22 -22.68 5.30
N ARG A 256 -23.79 -23.29 4.20
CA ARG A 256 -24.16 -22.84 2.86
C ARG A 256 -25.61 -23.23 2.58
N GLU A 257 -26.39 -22.31 2.02
CA GLU A 257 -27.74 -22.64 1.55
C GLU A 257 -27.67 -23.62 0.36
N LYS A 258 -28.67 -24.49 0.22
CA LYS A 258 -28.78 -25.36 -0.96
C LYS A 258 -29.03 -24.48 -2.20
N SER A 259 -28.34 -24.77 -3.30
CA SER A 259 -28.61 -24.09 -4.57
C SER A 259 -30.04 -24.37 -5.01
N ASN A 260 -30.81 -23.32 -5.27
CA ASN A 260 -32.13 -23.44 -5.88
C ASN A 260 -31.97 -23.36 -7.41
N PRO A 261 -32.40 -24.38 -8.19
CA PRO A 261 -32.30 -24.37 -9.65
C PRO A 261 -32.98 -23.15 -10.32
N SER A 262 -33.93 -22.50 -9.64
CA SER A 262 -34.61 -21.29 -10.14
C SER A 262 -33.82 -19.98 -9.93
N ASN A 263 -32.77 -20.00 -9.10
CA ASN A 263 -31.90 -18.85 -8.81
C ASN A 263 -30.48 -19.05 -9.35
N SER A 264 -30.27 -19.99 -10.27
CA SER A 264 -28.99 -20.14 -10.96
C SER A 264 -28.82 -19.00 -11.97
N GLY A 265 -28.47 -17.82 -11.47
CA GLY A 265 -27.80 -16.77 -12.25
C GLY A 265 -26.37 -17.18 -12.63
N ASP A 266 -26.15 -18.47 -12.92
CA ASP A 266 -24.89 -19.01 -13.43
C ASP A 266 -24.82 -18.66 -14.92
N HIS A 267 -24.51 -17.40 -15.21
CA HIS A 267 -24.21 -16.97 -16.58
C HIS A 267 -22.79 -17.35 -17.01
N LEU A 268 -22.00 -18.05 -16.17
CA LEU A 268 -20.56 -18.24 -16.40
C LEU A 268 -20.04 -19.67 -16.15
N GLY A 269 -20.91 -20.66 -15.96
CA GLY A 269 -20.56 -22.09 -15.92
C GLY A 269 -19.68 -22.49 -14.74
N ARG A 270 -19.96 -21.98 -13.53
CA ARG A 270 -19.08 -22.12 -12.35
C ARG A 270 -19.82 -22.63 -11.13
N ASN A 271 -19.49 -23.86 -10.73
CA ASN A 271 -19.82 -24.50 -9.44
C ASN A 271 -21.33 -24.59 -9.08
N SER A 272 -21.81 -25.80 -8.84
CA SER A 272 -23.22 -26.13 -8.57
C SER A 272 -23.80 -25.62 -7.23
N GLY A 273 -23.15 -24.68 -6.54
CA GLY A 273 -23.44 -24.29 -5.16
C GLY A 273 -23.96 -22.85 -5.01
N SER A 274 -24.74 -22.58 -3.95
CA SER A 274 -25.19 -21.23 -3.60
C SER A 274 -24.04 -20.36 -3.11
N ASP A 275 -24.13 -19.05 -3.37
CA ASP A 275 -23.30 -18.00 -2.76
C ASP A 275 -23.92 -17.46 -1.45
N ARG A 276 -25.07 -17.99 -1.04
CA ARG A 276 -25.77 -17.60 0.20
C ARG A 276 -25.37 -18.50 1.35
N PHE A 277 -25.07 -17.88 2.49
CA PHE A 277 -24.62 -18.55 3.70
C PHE A 277 -25.45 -18.08 4.89
N LEU A 278 -25.96 -19.04 5.67
CA LEU A 278 -26.48 -18.75 7.00
C LEU A 278 -25.30 -18.49 7.93
N VAL A 279 -25.31 -17.34 8.58
CA VAL A 279 -24.29 -16.95 9.54
C VAL A 279 -24.90 -16.66 10.90
N ARG A 280 -24.06 -16.64 11.92
CA ARG A 280 -24.41 -16.21 13.28
C ARG A 280 -23.47 -15.14 13.74
N HIS A 281 -24.04 -14.05 14.25
CA HIS A 281 -23.26 -12.94 14.78
C HIS A 281 -22.65 -13.26 16.14
N PHE A 282 -21.50 -12.65 16.38
CA PHE A 282 -20.91 -12.57 17.71
C PHE A 282 -21.80 -11.74 18.63
N ASN A 283 -22.02 -12.23 19.84
CA ASN A 283 -22.77 -11.54 20.86
C ASN A 283 -21.81 -10.96 21.90
N GLN A 284 -21.76 -9.62 21.96
CA GLN A 284 -20.89 -8.91 22.89
C GLN A 284 -21.15 -9.24 24.37
N GLY A 285 -22.41 -9.51 24.74
CA GLY A 285 -22.80 -9.81 26.12
C GLY A 285 -22.34 -11.19 26.59
N SER A 286 -22.51 -12.22 25.76
CA SER A 286 -22.10 -13.60 26.08
C SER A 286 -20.64 -13.91 25.69
N ARG A 287 -20.04 -13.07 24.85
CA ARG A 287 -18.74 -13.26 24.18
C ARG A 287 -18.65 -14.54 23.34
N ARG A 288 -19.78 -14.96 22.75
CA ARG A 288 -19.90 -16.20 21.96
C ARG A 288 -20.66 -15.95 20.65
N PHE A 289 -20.57 -16.89 19.71
CA PHE A 289 -21.45 -16.95 18.54
C PHE A 289 -22.81 -17.55 18.93
N ASP A 290 -23.60 -16.78 19.68
CA ASP A 290 -25.00 -17.08 20.04
C ASP A 290 -25.93 -15.89 19.75
N GLY A 291 -25.46 -14.91 18.97
CA GLY A 291 -26.24 -13.75 18.52
C GLY A 291 -27.25 -14.09 17.42
N SER A 292 -27.83 -13.04 16.84
CA SER A 292 -28.79 -13.17 15.74
C SER A 292 -28.17 -13.90 14.54
N GLN A 293 -29.01 -14.65 13.85
CA GLN A 293 -28.65 -15.29 12.58
C GLN A 293 -29.24 -14.51 11.42
N GLU A 294 -28.51 -14.46 10.32
CA GLU A 294 -29.02 -13.95 9.05
C GLU A 294 -28.37 -14.66 7.88
N VAL A 295 -28.92 -14.45 6.69
CA VAL A 295 -28.32 -14.92 5.44
C VAL A 295 -27.46 -13.80 4.88
N MET A 296 -26.22 -14.13 4.52
CA MET A 296 -25.29 -13.25 3.80
C MET A 296 -24.97 -13.84 2.43
N VAL A 297 -24.51 -12.98 1.51
CA VAL A 297 -23.90 -13.42 0.26
C VAL A 297 -22.39 -13.35 0.41
N ILE A 298 -21.70 -14.48 0.19
CA ILE A 298 -20.24 -14.55 0.04
C ILE A 298 -19.98 -14.95 -1.42
N PRO A 299 -19.76 -13.98 -2.33
CA PRO A 299 -19.71 -14.24 -3.76
C PRO A 299 -18.59 -15.21 -4.17
N GLN A 300 -18.86 -16.08 -5.13
CA GLN A 300 -17.81 -16.82 -5.82
C GLN A 300 -17.18 -15.96 -6.91
N VAL A 301 -15.94 -15.52 -6.68
CA VAL A 301 -15.22 -14.67 -7.65
C VAL A 301 -14.78 -15.44 -8.90
N VAL A 302 -14.65 -14.71 -10.02
CA VAL A 302 -14.10 -15.18 -11.29
C VAL A 302 -12.66 -15.66 -11.09
N VAL A 303 -12.21 -16.52 -12.00
CA VAL A 303 -10.78 -16.75 -12.16
C VAL A 303 -10.12 -15.52 -12.78
N ASP A 304 -8.89 -15.26 -12.38
CA ASP A 304 -7.99 -14.32 -13.03
C ASP A 304 -7.55 -14.86 -14.41
N ARG A 305 -6.76 -14.05 -15.14
CA ARG A 305 -6.29 -14.41 -16.48
C ARG A 305 -5.39 -15.66 -16.52
N GLU A 306 -4.89 -16.10 -15.37
CA GLU A 306 -4.06 -17.31 -15.22
C GLU A 306 -4.89 -18.50 -14.69
N GLY A 307 -6.22 -18.36 -14.57
CA GLY A 307 -7.12 -19.44 -14.16
C GLY A 307 -7.24 -19.65 -12.65
N VAL A 308 -6.68 -18.73 -11.84
CA VAL A 308 -6.67 -18.80 -10.37
C VAL A 308 -7.72 -17.85 -9.79
N ARG A 309 -8.44 -18.27 -8.75
CA ARG A 309 -9.34 -17.38 -8.02
C ARG A 309 -8.57 -16.71 -6.88
N ARG A 310 -8.75 -15.39 -6.69
CA ARG A 310 -8.14 -14.65 -5.58
C ARG A 310 -8.70 -15.10 -4.23
N SER A 311 -10.00 -15.41 -4.20
CA SER A 311 -10.69 -16.07 -3.10
C SER A 311 -11.64 -17.16 -3.61
N THR A 312 -12.04 -18.08 -2.76
CA THR A 312 -13.08 -19.06 -3.07
C THR A 312 -14.03 -19.19 -1.90
N ASN A 313 -15.32 -19.35 -2.18
CA ASN A 313 -16.31 -19.56 -1.13
C ASN A 313 -16.52 -21.06 -0.81
N GLN A 314 -15.87 -21.96 -1.58
CA GLN A 314 -15.93 -23.41 -1.41
C GLN A 314 -15.54 -23.83 0.00
N ASP A 315 -16.37 -24.65 0.66
CA ASP A 315 -16.13 -25.18 2.00
C ASP A 315 -15.82 -24.12 3.08
N MET A 316 -16.26 -22.86 2.92
CA MET A 316 -16.03 -21.79 3.89
C MET A 316 -16.49 -22.14 5.31
N GLU A 317 -17.61 -22.86 5.44
CA GLU A 317 -18.14 -23.33 6.72
C GLU A 317 -17.21 -24.35 7.42
N LYS A 318 -16.33 -25.01 6.66
CA LYS A 318 -15.33 -25.99 7.14
C LYS A 318 -13.95 -25.38 7.32
N SER A 319 -13.78 -24.08 7.07
CA SER A 319 -12.50 -23.41 7.23
C SER A 319 -12.02 -23.51 8.69
N PRO A 320 -10.73 -23.77 8.96
CA PRO A 320 -10.24 -23.95 10.33
C PRO A 320 -10.40 -22.69 11.19
N PHE A 321 -10.50 -21.51 10.58
CA PHE A 321 -10.70 -20.23 11.28
C PHE A 321 -12.18 -19.91 11.54
N ASN A 322 -13.12 -20.72 11.05
CA ASN A 322 -14.54 -20.47 11.24
C ASN A 322 -15.00 -20.66 12.71
N ALA A 323 -14.26 -21.42 13.51
CA ALA A 323 -14.58 -21.62 14.93
C ALA A 323 -14.40 -20.33 15.75
N THR A 324 -13.37 -19.54 15.45
CA THR A 324 -13.08 -18.25 16.09
C THR A 324 -13.76 -17.08 15.39
N GLY A 325 -14.15 -17.28 14.13
CA GLY A 325 -15.02 -16.43 13.33
C GLY A 325 -14.28 -15.48 12.41
N TRP A 326 -15.06 -14.84 11.54
CA TRP A 326 -14.61 -13.98 10.48
C TRP A 326 -15.17 -12.57 10.66
N TYR A 327 -14.31 -11.56 10.59
CA TYR A 327 -14.79 -10.23 10.25
C TYR A 327 -15.15 -10.23 8.76
N VAL A 328 -16.39 -9.84 8.46
CA VAL A 328 -16.93 -9.72 7.10
C VAL A 328 -17.13 -8.25 6.79
N TYR A 329 -16.50 -7.77 5.72
CA TYR A 329 -16.60 -6.37 5.29
C TYR A 329 -17.45 -6.28 4.03
N GLY A 330 -18.32 -5.29 3.94
CA GLY A 330 -19.21 -5.14 2.79
C GLY A 330 -20.32 -4.11 2.98
N ALA A 331 -21.44 -4.36 2.32
CA ALA A 331 -22.66 -3.57 2.40
C ALA A 331 -23.89 -4.44 2.09
N LYS A 332 -25.08 -3.98 2.49
CA LYS A 332 -26.35 -4.59 2.11
C LYS A 332 -26.67 -4.27 0.66
N ASN A 333 -27.02 -5.28 -0.14
CA ASN A 333 -27.47 -5.08 -1.51
C ASN A 333 -28.88 -4.48 -1.56
N SER A 334 -29.43 -4.29 -2.76
CA SER A 334 -30.78 -3.73 -2.98
C SER A 334 -31.91 -4.60 -2.40
N GLN A 335 -31.64 -5.86 -2.05
CA GLN A 335 -32.57 -6.76 -1.37
C GLN A 335 -32.42 -6.72 0.16
N GLY A 336 -31.54 -5.87 0.69
CA GLY A 336 -31.22 -5.77 2.11
C GLY A 336 -30.32 -6.88 2.65
N ILE A 337 -29.74 -7.73 1.78
CA ILE A 337 -28.86 -8.84 2.16
C ILE A 337 -27.42 -8.35 2.20
N PHE A 338 -26.71 -8.60 3.32
CA PHE A 338 -25.30 -8.23 3.43
C PHE A 338 -24.45 -9.04 2.45
N THR A 339 -23.76 -8.33 1.55
CA THR A 339 -22.87 -8.92 0.54
C THR A 339 -21.44 -8.66 0.95
N VAL A 340 -20.70 -9.74 1.18
CA VAL A 340 -19.31 -9.72 1.64
C VAL A 340 -18.39 -9.39 0.48
N GLN A 341 -17.46 -8.46 0.72
CA GLN A 341 -16.42 -8.03 -0.20
C GLN A 341 -15.02 -8.34 0.31
N ALA A 342 -14.84 -8.52 1.63
CA ALA A 342 -13.60 -9.01 2.21
C ALA A 342 -13.82 -9.84 3.47
N LEU A 343 -12.84 -10.71 3.74
CA LEU A 343 -12.78 -11.60 4.90
C LEU A 343 -11.51 -11.37 5.70
N GLU A 344 -11.63 -11.45 7.02
CA GLU A 344 -10.49 -11.36 7.92
C GLU A 344 -10.65 -12.35 9.09
N PRO A 345 -9.68 -13.23 9.33
CA PRO A 345 -9.77 -14.22 10.41
C PRO A 345 -9.53 -13.53 11.75
N ARG A 346 -10.49 -13.61 12.67
CA ARG A 346 -10.42 -12.94 13.97
C ARG A 346 -9.15 -13.32 14.75
N GLU A 347 -8.87 -14.63 14.82
CA GLU A 347 -7.79 -15.18 15.66
C GLU A 347 -6.40 -14.67 15.27
N LEU A 348 -6.14 -14.44 13.97
CA LEU A 348 -4.81 -14.05 13.51
C LEU A 348 -4.38 -12.69 14.07
N LEU A 349 -5.31 -11.76 14.17
CA LEU A 349 -5.04 -10.36 14.53
C LEU A 349 -5.28 -10.06 16.00
N GLN A 350 -5.70 -11.05 16.80
CA GLN A 350 -5.89 -10.88 18.24
C GLN A 350 -4.56 -10.69 19.00
N VAL A 351 -4.64 -9.99 20.11
CA VAL A 351 -3.57 -9.81 21.10
C VAL A 351 -4.00 -10.54 22.39
N PRO A 352 -3.19 -11.43 22.99
CA PRO A 352 -1.75 -11.72 22.78
C PRO A 352 -1.42 -12.62 21.56
N PRO A 353 -0.12 -12.80 21.20
CA PRO A 353 0.28 -13.75 20.16
C PRO A 353 -0.05 -15.21 20.54
N GLN A 354 -0.11 -16.10 19.55
CA GLN A 354 -0.27 -17.54 19.79
C GLN A 354 1.00 -18.17 20.38
N VAL A 355 2.17 -17.70 19.94
CA VAL A 355 3.48 -18.21 20.41
C VAL A 355 4.40 -17.04 20.70
N THR A 356 5.17 -17.12 21.79
CA THR A 356 6.25 -16.19 22.12
C THR A 356 7.56 -16.95 22.23
N GLN A 357 8.59 -16.48 21.52
CA GLN A 357 9.96 -16.95 21.60
C GLN A 357 10.84 -15.83 22.12
N SER A 358 11.75 -16.16 23.03
CA SER A 358 12.48 -15.13 23.78
C SER A 358 13.98 -15.36 23.87
N THR A 359 14.49 -16.50 23.37
CA THR A 359 15.93 -16.75 23.32
C THR A 359 16.51 -16.37 21.96
N PRO A 360 17.75 -15.85 21.91
CA PRO A 360 18.41 -15.53 20.65
C PRO A 360 18.49 -16.70 19.66
N SER A 361 18.65 -17.93 20.16
CA SER A 361 18.70 -19.15 19.34
C SER A 361 17.34 -19.49 18.73
N GLU A 362 16.25 -19.40 19.50
CA GLU A 362 14.90 -19.64 18.98
C GLU A 362 14.53 -18.57 17.95
N ASN A 363 14.77 -17.30 18.26
CA ASN A 363 14.45 -16.19 17.38
C ASN A 363 15.18 -16.33 16.03
N ARG A 364 16.47 -16.68 16.05
CA ARG A 364 17.24 -16.93 14.83
C ARG A 364 16.71 -18.15 14.07
N ASN A 365 16.47 -19.26 14.75
CA ASN A 365 15.97 -20.48 14.13
C ASN A 365 14.59 -20.25 13.48
N TYR A 366 13.75 -19.42 14.09
CA TYR A 366 12.47 -19.06 13.50
C TYR A 366 12.62 -18.30 12.18
N LEU A 367 13.46 -17.24 12.16
CA LEU A 367 13.69 -16.46 10.94
C LEU A 367 14.32 -17.30 9.81
N GLU A 368 15.35 -18.07 10.14
CA GLU A 368 16.16 -18.79 9.16
C GLU A 368 15.47 -20.06 8.66
N GLN A 369 14.69 -20.74 9.50
CA GLN A 369 14.13 -22.05 9.19
C GLN A 369 12.59 -22.06 9.25
N GLN A 370 12.00 -21.73 10.41
CA GLN A 370 10.59 -22.04 10.67
C GLN A 370 9.59 -21.13 9.92
N LEU A 371 9.95 -19.88 9.66
CA LEU A 371 9.02 -18.89 9.09
C LEU A 371 8.43 -19.35 7.75
N TRP A 372 9.20 -20.06 6.94
CA TRP A 372 8.76 -20.55 5.62
C TRP A 372 8.91 -22.05 5.42
N GLU A 373 9.19 -22.78 6.50
CA GLU A 373 9.19 -24.23 6.47
C GLU A 373 7.81 -24.73 6.00
N ASN A 374 7.84 -25.60 4.99
CA ASN A 374 6.73 -26.40 4.48
C ASN A 374 5.36 -25.73 4.58
N PRO A 375 5.10 -24.60 3.88
CA PRO A 375 3.82 -23.91 3.98
C PRO A 375 2.67 -24.87 3.68
N GLN A 376 1.76 -25.02 4.64
CA GLN A 376 0.58 -25.87 4.50
C GLN A 376 -0.64 -24.99 4.25
N LYS A 377 -1.46 -25.37 3.26
CA LYS A 377 -2.70 -24.67 2.96
C LYS A 377 -3.62 -24.61 4.18
N ASN A 378 -4.45 -23.56 4.29
CA ASN A 378 -5.39 -23.35 5.38
C ASN A 378 -4.72 -23.22 6.77
N THR A 379 -3.48 -22.74 6.83
CA THR A 379 -2.80 -22.46 8.10
C THR A 379 -2.47 -20.99 8.25
N ALA A 380 -2.45 -20.52 9.49
CA ALA A 380 -2.01 -19.19 9.86
C ALA A 380 -1.37 -19.23 11.24
N THR A 381 -0.38 -18.39 11.49
CA THR A 381 0.34 -18.34 12.76
C THR A 381 0.61 -16.90 13.20
N SER A 382 0.64 -16.70 14.52
CA SER A 382 0.92 -15.43 15.18
C SER A 382 2.05 -15.64 16.20
N VAL A 383 3.28 -15.24 15.85
CA VAL A 383 4.50 -15.56 16.62
C VAL A 383 5.27 -14.30 16.97
N LEU A 384 5.51 -14.06 18.26
CA LEU A 384 6.33 -12.96 18.77
C LEU A 384 7.76 -13.43 19.06
N LEU A 385 8.73 -12.81 18.41
CA LEU A 385 10.16 -12.91 18.74
C LEU A 385 10.54 -11.69 19.58
N THR A 386 11.11 -11.92 20.76
CA THR A 386 11.36 -10.85 21.73
C THR A 386 12.59 -11.16 22.58
N SER A 387 12.98 -10.20 23.43
CA SER A 387 13.84 -10.45 24.59
C SER A 387 13.12 -11.26 25.70
N PRO A 388 13.85 -11.87 26.67
CA PRO A 388 13.28 -12.66 27.77
C PRO A 388 12.22 -11.99 28.65
N SER A 389 12.23 -10.65 28.73
CA SER A 389 11.32 -9.88 29.58
C SER A 389 10.66 -8.76 28.77
N PRO A 390 9.77 -9.07 27.81
CA PRO A 390 9.10 -8.05 27.01
C PRO A 390 8.17 -7.19 27.86
N ALA A 391 8.08 -5.91 27.50
CA ALA A 391 6.93 -5.11 27.89
C ALA A 391 5.66 -5.71 27.25
N PRO A 392 4.54 -5.80 27.99
CA PRO A 392 3.28 -6.26 27.41
C PRO A 392 2.82 -5.29 26.32
N TRP A 393 2.15 -5.83 25.32
CA TRP A 393 1.52 -5.06 24.25
C TRP A 393 0.21 -4.46 24.73
N GLN A 394 0.01 -3.16 24.51
CA GLN A 394 -1.14 -2.42 25.02
C GLN A 394 -1.85 -1.63 23.93
N GLU A 395 -3.08 -1.20 24.22
CA GLU A 395 -3.84 -0.32 23.34
C GLU A 395 -3.05 0.95 23.03
N GLY A 396 -2.97 1.31 21.75
CA GLY A 396 -2.19 2.46 21.28
C GLY A 396 -0.75 2.14 20.88
N ASP A 397 -0.20 0.98 21.27
CA ASP A 397 1.14 0.56 20.83
C ASP A 397 1.22 0.50 19.29
N ARG A 398 2.36 0.96 18.76
CA ARG A 398 2.61 1.09 17.32
C ARG A 398 3.76 0.20 16.88
N ALA A 399 3.67 -0.29 15.65
CA ALA A 399 4.73 -1.07 15.01
C ALA A 399 4.93 -0.63 13.54
N ILE A 400 6.14 -0.81 13.04
CA ILE A 400 6.38 -0.82 11.58
C ILE A 400 5.96 -2.19 11.05
N VAL A 401 5.34 -2.25 9.89
CA VAL A 401 5.06 -3.50 9.18
C VAL A 401 6.10 -3.70 8.11
N MET A 402 6.73 -4.88 8.03
CA MET A 402 7.33 -5.37 6.79
C MET A 402 6.44 -6.48 6.24
N HIS A 403 6.12 -6.41 4.96
CA HIS A 403 5.26 -7.37 4.28
C HIS A 403 6.03 -8.14 3.22
N ILE A 404 5.74 -9.42 3.10
CA ILE A 404 6.17 -10.25 1.98
C ILE A 404 5.14 -11.33 1.64
N PHE A 405 5.00 -11.66 0.35
CA PHE A 405 4.25 -12.82 -0.10
C PHE A 405 5.08 -13.78 -0.95
N GLY A 406 4.65 -15.04 -0.96
CA GLY A 406 5.16 -16.11 -1.82
C GLY A 406 4.29 -16.39 -3.04
N GLY A 407 4.48 -17.58 -3.60
CA GLY A 407 3.96 -17.99 -4.89
C GLY A 407 2.70 -18.85 -4.81
N ILE A 408 2.14 -19.09 -5.99
CA ILE A 408 1.01 -20.01 -6.20
C ILE A 408 1.56 -21.28 -6.85
N GLY A 409 1.42 -22.41 -6.18
CA GLY A 409 1.79 -23.74 -6.66
C GLY A 409 0.56 -24.61 -6.96
N GLY A 410 0.76 -25.92 -7.05
CA GLY A 410 -0.32 -26.87 -7.36
C GLY A 410 -0.54 -27.06 -8.87
N LYS A 411 -1.73 -27.53 -9.26
CA LYS A 411 -2.07 -27.75 -10.68
C LYS A 411 -2.18 -26.45 -11.47
N LYS A 412 -2.49 -25.35 -10.78
CA LYS A 412 -2.55 -23.99 -11.34
C LYS A 412 -1.36 -23.15 -10.86
N ALA A 413 -0.19 -23.77 -10.78
CA ALA A 413 1.03 -23.07 -10.38
C ALA A 413 1.32 -21.89 -11.32
N GLU A 414 1.80 -20.79 -10.75
CA GLU A 414 2.25 -19.65 -11.55
C GLU A 414 3.50 -20.04 -12.37
N PRO A 415 3.64 -19.52 -13.61
CA PRO A 415 4.83 -19.76 -14.41
C PRO A 415 6.08 -19.24 -13.68
N GLN A 416 7.03 -20.13 -13.37
CA GLN A 416 8.27 -19.73 -12.70
C GLN A 416 9.27 -19.16 -13.71
N ALA A 417 9.70 -17.92 -13.50
CA ALA A 417 10.78 -17.33 -14.30
C ALA A 417 12.07 -18.15 -14.11
N LEU A 418 12.71 -18.55 -15.22
CA LEU A 418 13.90 -19.43 -15.23
C LEU A 418 13.71 -20.75 -14.44
N GLY A 419 12.46 -21.21 -14.27
CA GLY A 419 12.14 -22.49 -13.66
C GLY A 419 12.39 -22.63 -12.15
N MET A 420 12.74 -21.55 -11.42
CA MET A 420 13.05 -21.66 -9.98
C MET A 420 12.75 -20.42 -9.09
N ILE A 421 12.32 -19.26 -9.63
CA ILE A 421 12.18 -18.03 -8.82
C ILE A 421 10.72 -17.62 -8.66
N VAL A 422 10.26 -17.58 -7.42
CA VAL A 422 9.05 -16.92 -6.93
C VAL A 422 9.45 -15.51 -6.51
N THR A 423 9.17 -14.51 -7.36
CA THR A 423 9.67 -13.14 -7.18
C THR A 423 9.14 -12.48 -5.90
N GLY A 424 7.90 -12.78 -5.48
CA GLY A 424 7.27 -12.16 -4.30
C GLY A 424 7.06 -10.65 -4.44
N HIS A 425 6.66 -10.01 -3.35
CA HIS A 425 6.58 -8.53 -3.22
C HIS A 425 7.07 -8.11 -1.84
N PHE A 426 7.58 -6.90 -1.71
CA PHE A 426 8.00 -6.30 -0.45
C PHE A 426 7.40 -4.91 -0.30
N SER A 427 6.82 -4.63 0.85
CA SER A 427 6.36 -3.28 1.22
C SER A 427 6.50 -3.04 2.71
N TYR A 428 6.60 -1.77 3.09
CA TYR A 428 6.41 -1.35 4.47
C TYR A 428 4.95 -1.06 4.78
N GLY A 429 4.66 -0.87 6.06
CA GLY A 429 3.39 -0.38 6.54
C GLY A 429 3.48 0.08 8.00
N THR A 430 2.34 0.33 8.60
CA THR A 430 2.21 0.68 10.02
C THR A 430 1.13 -0.20 10.64
N ALA A 431 1.33 -0.55 11.90
CA ALA A 431 0.31 -1.25 12.68
C ALA A 431 0.10 -0.55 14.02
N GLN A 432 -1.11 -0.65 14.54
CA GLN A 432 -1.48 -0.16 15.86
C GLN A 432 -2.39 -1.16 16.57
N ILE A 433 -2.20 -1.33 17.86
CA ILE A 433 -3.15 -2.07 18.70
C ILE A 433 -4.35 -1.18 19.00
N ILE A 434 -5.53 -1.66 18.62
CA ILE A 434 -6.80 -1.01 18.88
C ILE A 434 -7.69 -1.91 19.74
N ARG A 435 -8.69 -1.31 20.38
CA ARG A 435 -9.80 -2.06 20.96
C ARG A 435 -10.92 -2.20 19.94
N GLU A 436 -11.27 -3.44 19.63
CA GLU A 436 -12.32 -3.75 18.67
C GLU A 436 -13.71 -3.48 19.27
N PRO A 437 -14.55 -2.61 18.66
CA PRO A 437 -15.86 -2.29 19.21
C PRO A 437 -16.82 -3.48 19.36
N LEU A 438 -16.82 -4.44 18.43
CA LEU A 438 -17.75 -5.58 18.47
C LEU A 438 -17.45 -6.58 19.60
N THR A 439 -16.17 -6.74 19.96
CA THR A 439 -15.73 -7.76 20.94
C THR A 439 -15.23 -7.15 22.25
N GLY A 440 -14.77 -5.90 22.22
CA GLY A 440 -14.01 -5.26 23.30
C GLY A 440 -12.58 -5.77 23.46
N GLU A 441 -12.10 -6.63 22.55
CA GLU A 441 -10.77 -7.26 22.60
C GLU A 441 -9.71 -6.37 21.97
N LEU A 442 -8.46 -6.56 22.39
CA LEU A 442 -7.32 -5.94 21.72
C LEU A 442 -6.99 -6.72 20.45
N ARG A 443 -6.74 -5.98 19.38
CA ARG A 443 -6.33 -6.53 18.10
C ARG A 443 -5.42 -5.58 17.33
N TRP A 444 -4.73 -6.12 16.35
CA TRP A 444 -3.98 -5.35 15.38
C TRP A 444 -4.88 -4.71 14.33
N ARG A 445 -4.60 -3.44 14.04
CA ARG A 445 -5.02 -2.71 12.83
C ARG A 445 -3.78 -2.44 11.99
N LEU A 446 -3.74 -2.98 10.77
CA LEU A 446 -2.62 -2.86 9.83
C LEU A 446 -2.99 -1.98 8.64
N THR A 447 -2.06 -1.10 8.27
CA THR A 447 -2.10 -0.30 7.05
C THR A 447 -0.82 -0.54 6.26
N TYR A 448 -0.95 -1.18 5.11
CA TYR A 448 0.16 -1.31 4.17
C TYR A 448 0.42 0.03 3.49
N HIS A 449 1.69 0.36 3.29
CA HIS A 449 2.14 1.49 2.48
C HIS A 449 2.72 0.92 1.19
N GLN A 450 1.82 0.61 0.24
CA GLN A 450 2.15 -0.15 -0.95
C GLN A 450 2.93 0.70 -1.94
N VAL A 451 4.25 0.51 -2.02
CA VAL A 451 5.08 0.92 -3.15
C VAL A 451 4.99 -0.18 -4.20
N TYR A 452 3.93 -0.15 -5.02
CA TYR A 452 3.53 -1.27 -5.87
C TYR A 452 3.47 -0.81 -7.33
N ALA A 453 4.13 -1.54 -8.23
CA ALA A 453 4.13 -1.22 -9.65
C ALA A 453 2.75 -1.42 -10.28
N HIS A 454 2.51 -0.79 -11.44
CA HIS A 454 1.29 -1.03 -12.19
C HIS A 454 1.17 -2.51 -12.55
N ASN A 455 -0.02 -3.07 -12.35
CA ASN A 455 -0.26 -4.51 -12.33
C ASN A 455 -1.64 -4.82 -12.93
N PRO A 456 -1.91 -6.08 -13.30
CA PRO A 456 -3.17 -6.45 -13.94
C PRO A 456 -4.35 -6.49 -12.97
N ASP A 457 -4.10 -6.52 -11.65
CA ASP A 457 -5.12 -6.61 -10.60
C ASP A 457 -5.72 -5.26 -10.22
N GLY A 458 -5.12 -4.15 -10.67
CA GLY A 458 -5.54 -2.81 -10.29
C GLY A 458 -5.23 -2.48 -8.83
N ILE A 459 -4.21 -3.11 -8.23
CA ILE A 459 -3.68 -2.73 -6.91
C ILE A 459 -3.00 -1.37 -7.06
N ILE A 460 -3.45 -0.38 -6.29
CA ILE A 460 -2.96 1.00 -6.37
C ILE A 460 -1.86 1.21 -5.33
N SER A 461 -0.76 1.84 -5.75
CA SER A 461 0.28 2.29 -4.81
C SER A 461 -0.27 3.37 -3.86
N GLY A 462 -0.23 3.12 -2.55
CA GLY A 462 -0.85 4.00 -1.55
C GLY A 462 -1.04 3.30 -0.21
N LYS A 463 -1.70 3.97 0.73
CA LYS A 463 -2.14 3.35 1.98
C LYS A 463 -3.28 2.37 1.67
N VAL A 464 -3.15 1.14 2.14
CA VAL A 464 -4.17 0.09 1.95
C VAL A 464 -4.41 -0.62 3.27
N ASN A 465 -5.66 -0.63 3.72
CA ASN A 465 -6.07 -1.38 4.90
C ASN A 465 -5.87 -2.89 4.70
N TRP A 466 -5.61 -3.61 5.79
CA TRP A 466 -5.45 -5.07 5.75
C TRP A 466 -6.59 -5.79 5.04
N ALA A 467 -7.85 -5.45 5.35
CA ALA A 467 -9.00 -6.09 4.74
C ALA A 467 -9.07 -5.86 3.22
N GLU A 468 -8.61 -4.72 2.71
CA GLU A 468 -8.58 -4.44 1.27
C GLU A 468 -7.41 -5.15 0.57
N TYR A 469 -6.20 -5.16 1.16
CA TYR A 469 -5.03 -5.74 0.51
C TYR A 469 -4.94 -7.27 0.66
N MET A 470 -5.33 -7.78 1.81
CA MET A 470 -5.32 -9.21 2.10
C MET A 470 -6.70 -9.83 1.88
N GLY A 471 -7.70 -9.30 2.57
CA GLY A 471 -9.02 -9.93 2.72
C GLY A 471 -9.97 -9.79 1.53
N ASN A 472 -9.72 -8.85 0.61
CA ASN A 472 -10.64 -8.56 -0.49
C ASN A 472 -10.83 -9.80 -1.37
N LEU A 473 -12.08 -10.18 -1.62
CA LEU A 473 -12.40 -11.41 -2.32
C LEU A 473 -11.92 -11.40 -3.78
N GLU A 474 -11.93 -10.23 -4.42
CA GLU A 474 -11.62 -10.06 -5.84
C GLU A 474 -10.14 -9.84 -6.10
N ARG A 475 -9.44 -9.10 -5.25
CA ARG A 475 -8.04 -8.67 -5.49
C ARG A 475 -7.08 -8.93 -4.34
N GLY A 476 -7.59 -9.38 -3.20
CA GLY A 476 -6.78 -9.68 -2.02
C GLY A 476 -5.98 -10.98 -2.16
N TRP A 477 -4.92 -11.09 -1.36
CA TRP A 477 -3.98 -12.23 -1.43
C TRP A 477 -4.29 -13.38 -0.47
N LEU A 478 -5.20 -13.19 0.50
CA LEU A 478 -5.43 -14.12 1.62
C LEU A 478 -5.68 -15.58 1.20
N GLY A 479 -6.53 -15.78 0.19
CA GLY A 479 -6.94 -17.11 -0.28
C GLY A 479 -6.01 -17.74 -1.31
N SER A 480 -5.11 -16.95 -1.91
CA SER A 480 -4.34 -17.36 -3.10
C SER A 480 -2.84 -17.43 -2.89
N ARG A 481 -2.25 -16.67 -1.95
CA ARG A 481 -0.80 -16.67 -1.69
C ARG A 481 -0.49 -16.92 -0.22
N PRO A 482 0.67 -17.51 0.10
CA PRO A 482 1.21 -17.42 1.44
C PRO A 482 1.84 -16.04 1.68
N VAL A 483 1.66 -15.50 2.88
CA VAL A 483 2.06 -14.15 3.28
C VAL A 483 2.70 -14.20 4.65
N ALA A 484 3.71 -13.36 4.87
CA ALA A 484 4.23 -13.05 6.19
C ALA A 484 4.32 -11.53 6.37
N ASP A 485 3.74 -11.04 7.47
CA ASP A 485 3.91 -9.67 7.95
C ASP A 485 4.72 -9.70 9.24
N ALA A 486 5.80 -8.92 9.32
CA ALA A 486 6.56 -8.69 10.55
C ALA A 486 6.18 -7.34 11.15
N LEU A 487 5.56 -7.34 12.32
CA LEU A 487 5.24 -6.14 13.09
C LEU A 487 6.40 -5.85 14.05
N ILE A 488 7.11 -4.77 13.80
CA ILE A 488 8.34 -4.41 14.51
C ILE A 488 8.05 -3.31 15.52
N ARG A 489 8.13 -3.64 16.81
CA ARG A 489 8.22 -2.62 17.87
C ARG A 489 9.68 -2.34 18.15
N PHE A 490 10.09 -1.14 17.77
CA PHE A 490 11.44 -0.64 17.98
C PHE A 490 11.31 0.80 18.49
N PRO A 491 11.35 1.04 19.80
CA PRO A 491 11.13 2.35 20.41
C PRO A 491 11.88 3.52 19.76
N PRO A 492 13.13 3.37 19.26
CA PRO A 492 13.81 4.44 18.52
C PRO A 492 13.09 4.91 17.24
N VAL A 493 12.15 4.13 16.70
CA VAL A 493 11.30 4.51 15.56
C VAL A 493 9.83 4.65 15.97
N THR A 494 9.31 3.77 16.83
CA THR A 494 7.88 3.66 17.13
C THR A 494 7.40 4.63 18.21
N GLU A 495 8.29 5.30 18.92
CA GLU A 495 7.97 6.31 19.93
C GLU A 495 8.41 7.72 19.50
N GLU A 496 7.72 8.72 20.03
CA GLU A 496 8.06 10.12 19.82
C GLU A 496 9.27 10.53 20.68
N TYR A 497 10.07 11.46 20.16
CA TYR A 497 11.11 12.15 20.92
C TYR A 497 10.59 13.50 21.41
N ASP A 498 11.06 13.93 22.56
CA ASP A 498 10.84 15.22 23.19
C ASP A 498 12.14 15.69 23.86
N PHE A 499 12.96 16.42 23.10
CA PHE A 499 14.24 16.97 23.56
C PHE A 499 14.05 18.35 24.20
N GLY A 500 13.42 18.37 25.38
CA GLY A 500 13.15 19.60 26.13
C GLY A 500 12.14 20.53 25.43
N GLY A 501 11.06 19.97 24.91
CA GLY A 501 10.01 20.66 24.14
C GLY A 501 10.17 20.52 22.62
N ASN A 502 11.37 20.15 22.14
CA ASN A 502 11.63 19.89 20.72
C ASN A 502 11.18 18.47 20.35
N LYS A 503 9.98 18.35 19.79
CA LYS A 503 9.38 17.05 19.45
C LYS A 503 9.77 16.57 18.06
N LEU A 504 10.07 15.27 17.93
CA LEU A 504 10.37 14.61 16.64
C LEU A 504 9.66 13.26 16.53
N SER A 505 9.12 12.98 15.33
CA SER A 505 8.47 11.70 15.01
C SER A 505 9.22 10.98 13.90
N VAL A 506 9.93 9.91 14.24
CA VAL A 506 10.61 9.08 13.23
C VAL A 506 9.59 8.32 12.39
N MET A 507 8.58 7.72 13.03
CA MET A 507 7.46 7.07 12.33
C MET A 507 6.70 8.04 11.42
N GLY A 508 6.49 9.29 11.86
CA GLY A 508 5.83 10.32 11.06
C GLY A 508 6.62 10.70 9.80
N GLU A 509 7.94 10.90 9.94
CA GLU A 509 8.81 11.16 8.78
C GLU A 509 8.90 9.93 7.86
N PHE A 510 8.96 8.72 8.43
CA PHE A 510 8.97 7.48 7.65
C PHE A 510 7.73 7.32 6.79
N THR A 511 6.56 7.54 7.39
CA THR A 511 5.28 7.53 6.70
C THR A 511 5.25 8.59 5.59
N THR A 512 5.81 9.77 5.84
CA THR A 512 5.91 10.85 4.83
C THR A 512 6.79 10.44 3.64
N GLN A 513 7.94 9.78 3.89
CA GLN A 513 8.81 9.30 2.80
C GLN A 513 8.16 8.18 1.99
N LEU A 514 7.44 7.27 2.66
CA LEU A 514 6.65 6.26 1.96
C LEU A 514 5.56 6.89 1.10
N GLN A 515 4.81 7.88 1.60
CA GLN A 515 3.77 8.59 0.81
C GLN A 515 4.32 9.24 -0.44
N VAL A 516 5.51 9.82 -0.36
CA VAL A 516 6.20 10.41 -1.52
C VAL A 516 6.50 9.32 -2.54
N MET A 517 7.05 8.20 -2.11
CA MET A 517 7.36 7.08 -3.00
C MET A 517 6.11 6.48 -3.64
N MET A 518 5.03 6.32 -2.86
CA MET A 518 3.76 5.80 -3.35
C MET A 518 3.15 6.70 -4.44
N ALA A 519 3.13 8.02 -4.23
CA ALA A 519 2.66 8.97 -5.23
C ALA A 519 3.53 8.96 -6.51
N ARG A 520 4.86 8.77 -6.37
CA ARG A 520 5.76 8.61 -7.52
C ARG A 520 5.43 7.35 -8.32
N TYR A 521 5.13 6.25 -7.63
CA TYR A 521 4.77 4.98 -8.26
C TYR A 521 3.42 5.05 -8.98
N ARG A 522 2.38 5.66 -8.37
CA ARG A 522 1.07 5.86 -9.03
C ARG A 522 1.15 6.59 -10.36
N THR A 523 2.09 7.52 -10.47
CA THR A 523 2.22 8.39 -11.66
C THR A 523 3.32 7.94 -12.62
N GLY A 524 4.10 6.91 -12.26
CA GLY A 524 5.31 6.53 -13.01
C GLY A 524 6.32 7.66 -13.14
N ASN A 525 6.41 8.50 -12.12
CA ASN A 525 7.18 9.76 -12.16
C ASN A 525 6.83 10.69 -13.34
N GLY A 526 5.54 10.74 -13.71
CA GLY A 526 5.03 11.55 -14.83
C GLY A 526 4.94 10.79 -16.16
N THR A 527 5.53 9.60 -16.26
CA THR A 527 5.47 8.78 -17.49
C THR A 527 4.17 7.96 -17.60
N GLY A 528 3.36 7.93 -16.54
CA GLY A 528 2.15 7.10 -16.44
C GLY A 528 2.40 5.63 -16.11
N ALA A 529 3.66 5.20 -15.96
CA ALA A 529 3.98 3.82 -15.61
C ALA A 529 5.19 3.71 -14.68
N ALA A 530 4.97 3.20 -13.47
CA ALA A 530 5.99 2.48 -12.70
C ALA A 530 5.92 1.00 -13.08
N LEU A 531 6.98 0.49 -13.71
CA LEU A 531 7.13 -0.90 -14.14
C LEU A 531 8.29 -1.53 -13.39
N VAL A 532 8.14 -2.79 -12.96
CA VAL A 532 9.26 -3.52 -12.35
C VAL A 532 10.35 -3.71 -13.41
N THR A 533 11.53 -3.19 -13.13
CA THR A 533 12.73 -3.37 -13.96
C THR A 533 13.92 -3.65 -13.04
N PRO A 534 15.08 -4.12 -13.55
CA PRO A 534 16.30 -4.16 -12.74
C PRO A 534 16.67 -2.80 -12.10
N ALA A 535 16.18 -1.68 -12.67
CA ALA A 535 16.38 -0.32 -12.17
C ALA A 535 15.22 0.23 -11.32
N THR A 536 14.09 -0.50 -11.20
CA THR A 536 12.91 -0.10 -10.42
C THR A 536 12.44 -1.31 -9.63
N SER A 537 12.81 -1.33 -8.35
CA SER A 537 12.54 -2.44 -7.44
C SER A 537 11.75 -1.93 -6.24
N CYS A 538 10.54 -2.47 -6.04
CA CYS A 538 9.71 -2.16 -4.88
C CYS A 538 10.46 -2.37 -3.56
N VAL A 539 11.37 -3.34 -3.52
CA VAL A 539 12.25 -3.62 -2.36
C VAL A 539 13.18 -2.44 -2.10
N GLN A 540 13.92 -2.01 -3.12
CA GLN A 540 14.92 -0.94 -2.97
C GLN A 540 14.26 0.39 -2.64
N ASP A 541 13.19 0.73 -3.35
CA ASP A 541 12.53 2.02 -3.23
C ASP A 541 11.72 2.10 -1.91
N SER A 542 11.21 0.98 -1.39
CA SER A 542 10.65 0.90 -0.03
C SER A 542 11.73 1.09 1.05
N ASN A 543 12.88 0.43 0.90
CA ASN A 543 14.01 0.55 1.83
C ASN A 543 14.67 1.93 1.82
N GLN A 544 14.64 2.60 0.67
CA GLN A 544 15.09 3.98 0.53
C GLN A 544 14.33 4.91 1.49
N ALA A 545 13.02 4.74 1.64
CA ALA A 545 12.21 5.58 2.52
C ALA A 545 12.70 5.50 3.98
N LEU A 546 13.03 4.30 4.47
CA LEU A 546 13.54 4.12 5.83
C LEU A 546 14.94 4.74 5.98
N TYR A 547 15.81 4.55 5.00
CA TYR A 547 17.15 5.12 5.00
C TYR A 547 17.12 6.65 5.01
N ILE A 548 16.35 7.28 4.11
CA ILE A 548 16.18 8.74 4.03
C ILE A 548 15.62 9.29 5.34
N THR A 549 14.65 8.61 5.93
CA THR A 549 14.06 9.01 7.22
C THR A 549 15.12 9.14 8.29
N ILE A 550 15.95 8.11 8.47
CA ILE A 550 16.98 8.12 9.50
C ILE A 550 17.97 9.25 9.22
N GLN A 551 18.43 9.42 7.97
CA GLN A 551 19.34 10.51 7.61
C GLN A 551 18.74 11.90 7.92
N LYS A 552 17.48 12.12 7.58
CA LYS A 552 16.78 13.37 7.85
C LYS A 552 16.66 13.66 9.34
N ILE A 553 16.22 12.68 10.13
CA ILE A 553 16.12 12.85 11.58
C ILE A 553 17.50 13.12 12.20
N THR A 554 18.54 12.39 11.78
CA THR A 554 19.89 12.64 12.30
C THR A 554 20.41 14.02 11.92
N ASN A 555 20.10 14.50 10.72
CA ASN A 555 20.50 15.84 10.28
C ASN A 555 19.69 16.94 11.01
N GLN A 556 18.38 16.76 11.19
CA GLN A 556 17.55 17.68 11.98
C GLN A 556 18.06 17.82 13.41
N VAL A 557 18.44 16.70 14.03
CA VAL A 557 19.02 16.70 15.38
C VAL A 557 20.38 17.39 15.39
N ALA A 558 21.27 17.09 14.43
CA ALA A 558 22.60 17.69 14.34
C ALA A 558 22.56 19.20 14.08
N GLN A 559 21.59 19.68 13.29
CA GLN A 559 21.45 21.07 12.90
C GLN A 559 20.66 21.92 13.91
N ASN A 560 20.00 21.31 14.91
CA ASN A 560 19.26 22.03 15.93
C ASN A 560 20.12 22.24 17.19
N PRO A 561 20.60 23.46 17.48
CA PRO A 561 21.48 23.72 18.62
C PRO A 561 20.82 23.41 19.97
N GLN A 562 19.50 23.61 20.10
CA GLN A 562 18.78 23.33 21.34
C GLN A 562 18.75 21.84 21.65
N ILE A 563 18.53 21.00 20.63
CA ILE A 563 18.59 19.55 20.78
C ILE A 563 20.02 19.11 21.12
N GLN A 564 21.04 19.66 20.46
CA GLN A 564 22.44 19.34 20.77
C GLN A 564 22.82 19.70 22.20
N THR A 565 22.45 20.89 22.68
CA THR A 565 22.66 21.28 24.09
C THR A 565 21.93 20.33 25.03
N TRP A 566 20.68 19.97 24.71
CA TRP A 566 19.92 19.03 25.53
C TRP A 566 20.58 17.65 25.60
N LEU A 567 21.03 17.10 24.47
CA LEU A 567 21.70 15.80 24.41
C LEU A 567 23.01 15.81 25.22
N ALA A 568 23.80 16.88 25.12
CA ALA A 568 25.05 17.03 25.86
C ALA A 568 24.81 17.14 27.38
N ALA A 569 23.73 17.79 27.80
CA ALA A 569 23.36 17.92 29.21
C ALA A 569 22.68 16.66 29.79
N ASN A 570 22.17 15.77 28.93
CA ASN A 570 21.40 14.59 29.32
C ASN A 570 21.94 13.28 28.71
N PRO A 571 23.23 12.93 28.89
CA PRO A 571 23.85 11.78 28.22
C PRO A 571 23.19 10.44 28.58
N ASP A 572 22.75 10.28 29.83
CA ASP A 572 22.17 9.02 30.34
C ASP A 572 20.64 8.96 30.24
N HIS A 573 20.00 10.02 29.71
CA HIS A 573 18.55 10.04 29.58
C HIS A 573 18.06 8.99 28.56
N PRO A 574 16.93 8.29 28.80
CA PRO A 574 16.43 7.24 27.90
C PRO A 574 16.29 7.69 26.44
N GLN A 575 15.85 8.92 26.21
CA GLN A 575 15.76 9.47 24.85
C GLN A 575 17.11 9.61 24.14
N THR A 576 18.18 9.97 24.84
CA THR A 576 19.55 10.04 24.30
C THR A 576 20.01 8.65 23.88
N GLN A 577 19.78 7.65 24.73
CA GLN A 577 20.11 6.25 24.45
C GLN A 577 19.32 5.72 23.23
N ARG A 578 18.02 5.98 23.16
CA ARG A 578 17.19 5.62 21.99
C ARG A 578 17.68 6.31 20.72
N PHE A 579 18.04 7.59 20.79
CA PHE A 579 18.56 8.30 19.62
C PHE A 579 19.89 7.69 19.14
N ASN A 580 20.79 7.32 20.06
CA ASN A 580 22.02 6.60 19.71
C ASN A 580 21.75 5.23 19.07
N GLN A 581 20.72 4.51 19.52
CA GLN A 581 20.26 3.28 18.87
C GLN A 581 19.71 3.54 17.45
N LEU A 582 18.93 4.61 17.25
CA LEU A 582 18.46 5.01 15.91
C LEU A 582 19.63 5.29 14.95
N VAL A 583 20.66 6.01 15.41
CA VAL A 583 21.89 6.25 14.64
C VAL A 583 22.60 4.93 14.31
N THR A 584 22.63 3.98 15.25
CA THR A 584 23.25 2.66 15.06
C THR A 584 22.49 1.82 14.03
N LEU A 585 21.15 1.82 14.09
CA LEU A 585 20.30 1.24 13.06
C LEU A 585 20.60 1.85 11.69
N GLY A 586 20.70 3.19 11.60
CA GLY A 586 21.04 3.88 10.37
C GLY A 586 22.36 3.43 9.74
N LYS A 587 23.39 3.22 10.58
CA LYS A 587 24.69 2.68 10.14
C LYS A 587 24.58 1.22 9.65
N ALA A 588 23.81 0.39 10.36
CA ALA A 588 23.59 -1.00 9.98
C ALA A 588 22.84 -1.10 8.63
N LEU A 589 21.77 -0.33 8.46
CA LEU A 589 21.00 -0.26 7.21
C LEU A 589 21.84 0.28 6.06
N LYS A 590 22.64 1.33 6.27
CA LYS A 590 23.53 1.87 5.23
C LYS A 590 24.49 0.81 4.70
N LYS A 591 25.05 -0.02 5.58
CA LYS A 591 25.98 -1.10 5.20
C LYS A 591 25.31 -2.14 4.30
N GLU A 592 24.03 -2.42 4.50
CA GLU A 592 23.27 -3.41 3.74
C GLU A 592 22.68 -2.85 2.44
N LEU A 593 22.13 -1.63 2.49
CA LEU A 593 21.44 -1.00 1.37
C LEU A 593 22.39 -0.32 0.37
N VAL A 594 23.59 0.08 0.82
CA VAL A 594 24.61 0.76 0.00
C VAL A 594 25.94 -0.01 0.03
N PRO A 595 25.98 -1.26 -0.47
CA PRO A 595 27.20 -2.03 -0.50
C PRO A 595 28.21 -1.33 -1.42
N LEU A 596 29.43 -1.08 -0.93
CA LEU A 596 30.50 -0.29 -1.58
C LEU A 596 30.34 1.25 -1.53
N GLY A 597 29.31 1.77 -0.85
CA GLY A 597 29.14 3.23 -0.67
C GLY A 597 28.58 3.97 -1.88
N ILE A 598 28.20 3.26 -2.95
CA ILE A 598 27.59 3.84 -4.16
C ILE A 598 26.09 4.01 -3.92
N ILE A 599 25.67 5.26 -3.70
CA ILE A 599 24.25 5.64 -3.58
C ILE A 599 23.73 5.91 -4.99
N ARG A 600 22.55 5.37 -5.34
CA ARG A 600 21.91 5.66 -6.64
C ARG A 600 21.72 7.18 -6.81
N ALA A 601 21.92 7.71 -8.02
CA ALA A 601 21.84 9.14 -8.29
C ALA A 601 20.49 9.76 -7.88
N ASP A 602 19.39 9.07 -8.13
CA ASP A 602 18.04 9.51 -7.74
C ASP A 602 17.82 9.48 -6.22
N TRP A 603 18.58 8.65 -5.48
CA TRP A 603 18.60 8.69 -4.02
C TRP A 603 19.38 9.89 -3.50
N GLN A 604 20.51 10.23 -4.13
CA GLN A 604 21.31 11.41 -3.77
C GLN A 604 20.51 12.70 -4.00
N GLU A 605 19.79 12.82 -5.11
CA GLU A 605 18.92 13.96 -5.39
C GLU A 605 17.84 14.12 -4.31
N GLN A 606 17.15 13.04 -3.94
CA GLN A 606 16.11 13.09 -2.89
C GLN A 606 16.68 13.41 -1.50
N VAL A 607 17.86 12.89 -1.16
CA VAL A 607 18.54 13.23 0.09
C VAL A 607 18.88 14.72 0.09
N THR A 608 19.45 15.24 -1.00
CA THR A 608 19.86 16.65 -1.14
C THR A 608 18.67 17.61 -1.11
N GLU A 609 17.60 17.30 -1.85
CA GLU A 609 16.32 18.03 -1.80
C GLU A 609 15.67 17.97 -0.41
N GLY A 610 15.84 16.85 0.30
CA GLY A 610 15.25 16.61 1.61
C GLY A 610 16.00 17.21 2.80
N THR A 611 17.32 17.41 2.69
CA THR A 611 18.17 17.88 3.80
C THR A 611 18.63 19.33 3.65
N GLY A 612 18.35 19.98 2.52
CA GLY A 612 18.71 21.39 2.28
C GLY A 612 20.22 21.66 2.25
N THR A 613 21.04 20.61 2.21
CA THR A 613 22.50 20.70 2.19
C THR A 613 22.99 20.96 0.77
N GLN A 614 23.85 21.97 0.57
CA GLN A 614 24.57 22.17 -0.70
C GLN A 614 25.33 20.90 -1.10
N ARG A 615 25.43 20.66 -2.40
CA ARG A 615 26.23 19.57 -3.01
C ARG A 615 27.58 19.45 -2.29
N ASP A 616 27.77 18.36 -1.58
CA ASP A 616 29.11 18.00 -1.13
C ASP A 616 29.85 17.53 -2.37
N ASN A 617 30.77 18.36 -2.87
CA ASN A 617 31.55 18.13 -4.08
C ASN A 617 32.54 16.97 -3.85
N SER A 618 32.03 15.74 -3.78
CA SER A 618 32.80 14.56 -4.14
C SER A 618 32.56 14.29 -5.62
N VAL A 619 33.53 14.69 -6.43
CA VAL A 619 33.57 14.47 -7.87
C VAL A 619 33.73 12.97 -8.13
N LEU A 620 32.62 12.26 -8.26
CA LEU A 620 32.52 11.02 -9.03
C LEU A 620 31.20 11.08 -9.79
N GLY A 621 31.32 11.51 -11.04
CA GLY A 621 30.21 11.79 -11.93
C GLY A 621 29.46 10.55 -12.41
N ASP A 622 28.34 10.88 -13.03
CA ASP A 622 27.57 10.14 -14.03
C ASP A 622 28.21 8.84 -14.53
N PHE A 623 27.36 7.81 -14.60
CA PHE A 623 27.55 6.50 -15.24
C PHE A 623 27.84 5.28 -14.35
N PHE A 624 27.15 5.10 -13.22
CA PHE A 624 26.98 3.77 -12.61
C PHE A 624 25.56 3.55 -12.06
N SER A 625 24.68 2.97 -12.87
CA SER A 625 23.33 2.53 -12.47
C SER A 625 23.26 1.05 -12.07
N GLY A 626 24.37 0.40 -11.71
CA GLY A 626 24.49 -1.05 -11.94
C GLY A 626 25.27 -1.91 -10.96
N ILE A 627 25.61 -1.47 -9.75
CA ILE A 627 26.18 -2.40 -8.75
C ILE A 627 25.31 -2.41 -7.49
N THR A 628 24.10 -2.93 -7.65
CA THR A 628 23.23 -3.32 -6.54
C THR A 628 23.56 -4.76 -6.14
N THR A 629 23.75 -5.07 -4.86
CA THR A 629 23.90 -6.47 -4.46
C THR A 629 22.56 -7.19 -4.62
N TRP A 630 22.59 -8.43 -5.11
CA TRP A 630 21.41 -9.29 -5.24
C TRP A 630 20.59 -9.43 -3.94
N ARG A 631 21.26 -9.24 -2.79
CA ARG A 631 20.67 -9.27 -1.43
C ARG A 631 19.60 -8.20 -1.21
N THR A 632 19.57 -7.14 -2.02
CA THR A 632 18.60 -6.03 -1.93
C THR A 632 17.62 -5.98 -3.10
N LEU A 633 17.76 -6.88 -4.08
CA LEU A 633 16.88 -6.94 -5.26
C LEU A 633 15.71 -7.90 -5.09
N LEU A 634 15.90 -8.98 -4.32
CA LEU A 634 14.87 -9.99 -4.07
C LEU A 634 14.13 -9.70 -2.76
N PRO A 635 12.79 -9.77 -2.75
CA PRO A 635 11.98 -9.53 -1.56
C PRO A 635 12.38 -10.35 -0.36
N ARG A 636 12.58 -11.67 -0.52
CA ARG A 636 12.82 -12.56 0.61
C ARG A 636 14.17 -12.34 1.31
N PRO A 637 15.31 -12.33 0.60
CA PRO A 637 16.59 -11.97 1.21
C PRO A 637 16.58 -10.61 1.91
N ALA A 638 15.93 -9.60 1.33
CA ALA A 638 15.82 -8.28 1.96
C ALA A 638 14.99 -8.32 3.25
N PHE A 639 13.82 -8.97 3.21
CA PHE A 639 12.96 -9.14 4.37
C PHE A 639 13.68 -9.82 5.53
N ASP A 640 14.32 -10.97 5.29
CA ASP A 640 15.02 -11.74 6.33
C ASP A 640 16.19 -10.93 6.90
N ARG A 641 16.95 -10.26 6.05
CA ARG A 641 18.11 -9.48 6.48
C ARG A 641 17.70 -8.30 7.36
N LEU A 642 16.65 -7.59 6.98
CA LEU A 642 16.12 -6.46 7.75
C LEU A 642 15.52 -6.93 9.08
N ALA A 643 14.77 -8.04 9.06
CA ALA A 643 14.23 -8.64 10.29
C ALA A 643 15.36 -8.98 11.28
N GLN A 644 16.44 -9.60 10.78
CA GLN A 644 17.61 -9.90 11.61
C GLN A 644 18.28 -8.63 12.15
N ILE A 645 18.45 -7.58 11.34
CA ILE A 645 19.02 -6.31 11.81
C ILE A 645 18.19 -5.72 12.95
N PHE A 646 16.86 -5.70 12.82
CA PHE A 646 16.00 -5.17 13.87
C PHE A 646 16.08 -6.00 15.15
N LEU A 647 16.08 -7.34 15.06
CA LEU A 647 16.32 -8.21 16.23
C LEU A 647 17.68 -7.97 16.88
N ASP A 648 18.74 -7.83 16.08
CA ASP A 648 20.10 -7.56 16.57
C ASP A 648 20.20 -6.19 17.28
N GLN A 649 19.31 -5.24 16.94
CA GLN A 649 19.17 -3.96 17.63
C GLN A 649 18.23 -4.02 18.85
N GLY A 650 17.68 -5.19 19.18
CA GLY A 650 16.81 -5.40 20.34
C GLY A 650 15.33 -5.03 20.10
N ALA A 651 14.88 -5.03 18.85
CA ALA A 651 13.46 -4.87 18.54
C ALA A 651 12.65 -6.14 18.86
N ASP A 652 11.36 -5.96 19.12
CA ASP A 652 10.40 -7.06 19.14
C ASP A 652 9.80 -7.24 17.75
N LEU A 653 9.74 -8.47 17.25
CA LEU A 653 9.19 -8.81 15.94
C LEU A 653 8.02 -9.77 16.09
N TRP A 654 6.81 -9.32 15.77
CA TRP A 654 5.60 -10.14 15.78
C TRP A 654 5.22 -10.53 14.36
N PHE A 655 5.37 -11.81 14.03
CA PHE A 655 5.03 -12.37 12.74
C PHE A 655 3.57 -12.81 12.67
N LEU A 656 2.88 -12.33 11.64
CA LEU A 656 1.57 -12.82 11.21
C LEU A 656 1.77 -13.54 9.88
N ARG A 657 1.57 -14.85 9.86
CA ARG A 657 1.71 -15.67 8.64
C ARG A 657 0.38 -16.26 8.25
N THR A 658 0.08 -16.27 6.96
CA THR A 658 -1.09 -16.96 6.38
C THR A 658 -0.65 -17.80 5.19
N ASN A 659 -1.24 -18.96 5.00
CA ASN A 659 -0.97 -19.84 3.86
C ASN A 659 -2.30 -20.23 3.19
N GLN A 660 -2.78 -19.39 2.26
CA GLN A 660 -4.00 -19.64 1.47
C GLN A 660 -5.20 -20.03 2.36
N ILE A 661 -5.77 -19.07 3.08
CA ILE A 661 -6.84 -19.29 4.06
C ILE A 661 -8.17 -18.68 3.59
N GLY A 662 -9.28 -19.21 4.10
CA GLY A 662 -10.62 -18.91 3.61
C GLY A 662 -11.28 -20.19 3.14
N GLY A 663 -11.85 -20.18 1.93
CA GLY A 663 -12.39 -21.37 1.31
C GLY A 663 -11.30 -22.24 0.67
N ASN A 664 -11.65 -23.46 0.31
CA ASN A 664 -10.71 -24.44 -0.18
C ASN A 664 -10.71 -24.52 -1.72
N ASP A 665 -9.59 -24.16 -2.36
CA ASP A 665 -9.32 -24.48 -3.77
C ASP A 665 -8.28 -25.61 -3.85
N PRO A 666 -8.65 -26.85 -4.21
CA PRO A 666 -7.73 -27.99 -4.19
C PRO A 666 -6.67 -27.94 -5.29
N ASP A 667 -6.77 -27.04 -6.27
CA ASP A 667 -5.85 -26.98 -7.41
C ASP A 667 -4.67 -26.02 -7.19
N ILE A 668 -4.65 -25.26 -6.09
CA ILE A 668 -3.52 -24.41 -5.71
C ILE A 668 -2.91 -24.83 -4.37
N LEU A 669 -1.60 -24.65 -4.26
CA LEU A 669 -0.81 -24.88 -3.05
C LEU A 669 0.04 -23.64 -2.74
N PRO A 670 0.35 -23.34 -1.47
CA PRO A 670 1.22 -22.24 -1.15
C PRO A 670 2.68 -22.56 -1.51
N LEU A 671 3.38 -21.63 -2.14
CA LEU A 671 4.83 -21.73 -2.37
C LEU A 671 5.56 -20.63 -1.60
N ALA A 672 6.62 -20.99 -0.88
CA ALA A 672 7.46 -20.00 -0.21
C ALA A 672 8.12 -19.04 -1.24
N PRO A 673 8.35 -17.76 -0.90
CA PRO A 673 9.13 -16.86 -1.72
C PRO A 673 10.59 -17.32 -1.78
N THR A 674 11.22 -17.20 -2.95
CA THR A 674 12.55 -17.77 -3.19
C THR A 674 13.64 -17.00 -2.45
N ALA A 675 14.49 -17.74 -1.73
CA ALA A 675 15.75 -17.25 -1.18
C ALA A 675 16.91 -18.06 -1.78
N PRO A 676 17.50 -17.62 -2.91
CA PRO A 676 18.42 -18.46 -3.69
C PRO A 676 19.77 -18.75 -3.01
N PHE A 677 20.02 -18.16 -1.83
CA PHE A 677 21.27 -18.31 -1.08
C PHE A 677 21.06 -18.21 0.45
N SER A 678 19.85 -18.52 0.95
CA SER A 678 19.54 -18.60 2.39
C SER A 678 20.19 -19.80 3.05
#